data_AF-A0A3C0DZE6-F1
#
_entry.id   AF-A0A3C0DZE6-F1
#
_cell.length_a   1.000
_cell.length_b   1.000
_cell.length_c   1.000
_cell.angle_alpha   90.00
_cell.angle_beta   90.00
_cell.angle_gamma   90.00
#
_symmetry.space_group_name_H-M   'P 1'
#
loop_
_entity.id
_entity.type
_entity.pdbx_description
1 polymer ?
#
loop_
_entity_poly.entity_id
_entity_poly.type
_entity_poly.pdbx_seq_one_letter_code
_entity_poly.pdbx_strand_id
1 'polypeptide(L)'
;MRIYSLVLACFTLMASSAWAQCDNLFFSEAAEGSSNNKYLEIYNPTSETIDLAGYAYPNVSNAPSVVGEYEYWNAFADGASVAPGDVYIVAHGSADPAILAVADETMNFLSNGDDGFMLVQGDETSFVVLDAVGDWNGDPGSGWEVAGVANGTQNHTIVRKSSVQDGNVGDWVASAGTTAEDSEWIVLDIDDWSSLDAHAFDGCGAPVPGCTNENATNYNADANEDDGSCMFDNACNVDGVEVEASSFQYVPSSLSVEPGTTVTWTNMGGTHDVNGDIDSQTGMSFGNPEAFYIDAVSGDASGVCIGSHTFNTPGVYTYDCSIGSHAALGMVATITVGTGGCTNAAAPNYNPSANFDDGSCIEVSTTSIADIQLGQETEVFTDSVVVTSGIVTGVFGSNVSIQDGQGAYSGMWLYAPDVPVMVGDAIEATGAVVEYFGKTQIGNPAVVITSQGNDLPTPEMLSTLDANAEAWEGVLIQVTGSVTNAALGFGEWALSDGSGDLAVDDAGYDAIDAGVVAADNQLQVTGALDYSFGAFKVQLRDAMDAQLYGCAVEGAANYNDLASIDDGSCVYEGGECGLFFSEMAEGSSNNKYIELYNPTQSPIFLSEYTLGNCSNGCDVTGEFDYLTFNFPAGDVVEAGSTYIIAHPQADSLILAVADMTYQYLSNGDDAFALLDITGESPVIVDVFGSLGADPGSGFAVAGVVNATQNATLVRKPSISQGNAGDWVTSAGSNEIDSEWVINPSDDWTNLGIHTFQGACAVDNSGCTDSGAVNYDPNATEDDGSCIFIPNLTIQEIHGSDFGGTVVTSGVVTGVYGNSGSLGGQPSYVIQNGAGAFSGIWVIGDGVAVGDQIEVAGTVTVVYGLRQIQSAVPTVQSSGNALPAAEALASADMNDEQWESVLVSIAGECTSVNGFGEWQLNDGSGNGMVAGLGYDAVDDSVDVDGVMMGIVELGANYQVTGPNFYSFGNWKLSPRDTADVVRVGCTDSNFPNYDALATLDDGSCVSIPGCTNPDADNYDPAATLDDGSCVIVGCTDPTALNYEANATEADDASCYYTLPSVIINEIHYNPCGAQGDDFDYEFVELMNIGDVTVDLSGYEFYNESAGDDQLSLVFPEGTSMAAGEFIVLVVS
;
A
#
# COMPACT_ATOMS: atom_id res chain seq x y z
N MET A 1 -43.02 49.58 36.45
CA MET A 1 -43.89 50.19 35.42
C MET A 1 -44.18 49.07 34.41
N ARG A 2 -45.28 48.30 34.60
CA ARG A 2 -46.49 48.20 33.72
C ARG A 2 -46.17 47.70 32.28
N ILE A 3 -46.80 46.72 31.59
CA ILE A 3 -48.08 45.95 31.60
C ILE A 3 -47.93 44.89 30.45
N TYR A 4 -48.09 43.57 30.62
CA TYR A 4 -49.25 42.66 30.39
C TYR A 4 -49.73 42.34 28.92
N SER A 5 -49.82 41.02 28.64
CA SER A 5 -50.92 40.25 27.97
C SER A 5 -50.81 39.70 26.52
N LEU A 6 -50.59 38.37 26.41
CA LEU A 6 -51.51 37.27 26.00
C LEU A 6 -52.49 37.39 24.77
N VAL A 7 -52.57 36.29 23.99
CA VAL A 7 -53.75 35.67 23.27
C VAL A 7 -53.74 35.62 21.72
N LEU A 8 -53.53 34.39 21.21
CA LEU A 8 -54.30 33.61 20.21
C LEU A 8 -54.50 34.15 18.77
N ALA A 9 -53.86 33.47 17.80
CA ALA A 9 -54.31 33.43 16.41
C ALA A 9 -54.55 31.98 15.99
N CYS A 10 -55.72 31.78 15.41
CA CYS A 10 -56.39 30.54 15.05
C CYS A 10 -55.61 29.73 13.99
N PHE A 11 -55.20 28.51 14.33
CA PHE A 11 -54.83 27.48 13.35
C PHE A 11 -56.11 26.81 12.86
N THR A 12 -56.49 27.07 11.63
CA THR A 12 -57.42 26.22 10.87
C THR A 12 -56.63 25.00 10.41
N LEU A 13 -56.86 23.84 11.04
CA LEU A 13 -56.46 22.54 10.48
C LEU A 13 -57.20 22.38 9.14
N MET A 14 -56.46 22.44 8.03
CA MET A 14 -56.81 21.65 6.85
C MET A 14 -56.14 20.30 7.04
N ALA A 15 -56.93 19.24 7.14
CA ALA A 15 -56.41 17.88 7.10
C ALA A 15 -55.84 17.62 5.71
N SER A 16 -54.53 17.45 5.61
CA SER A 16 -53.86 16.83 4.48
C SER A 16 -54.06 15.32 4.59
N SER A 17 -54.66 14.72 3.58
CA SER A 17 -54.70 13.27 3.38
C SER A 17 -53.29 12.77 3.04
N ALA A 18 -52.69 11.97 3.91
CA ALA A 18 -51.38 11.32 3.73
C ALA A 18 -51.48 10.04 2.86
N TRP A 19 -51.17 10.11 1.58
CA TRP A 19 -51.14 8.93 0.69
C TRP A 19 -50.09 7.91 1.18
N ALA A 20 -50.26 6.61 0.85
CA ALA A 20 -49.20 5.62 1.10
C ALA A 20 -47.88 6.08 0.44
N GLN A 21 -46.73 5.66 0.98
CA GLN A 21 -45.42 6.11 0.53
C GLN A 21 -44.74 5.00 -0.29
N CYS A 22 -44.11 5.38 -1.40
CA CYS A 22 -43.28 4.51 -2.24
C CYS A 22 -41.83 4.49 -1.71
N ASP A 23 -41.05 3.47 -2.03
CA ASP A 23 -39.91 3.06 -1.19
C ASP A 23 -38.54 3.59 -1.67
N ASN A 24 -38.29 3.77 -2.98
CA ASN A 24 -37.00 4.27 -3.48
C ASN A 24 -37.03 4.92 -4.88
N LEU A 25 -35.87 5.41 -5.34
CA LEU A 25 -35.64 5.95 -6.68
C LEU A 25 -35.74 4.88 -7.78
N PHE A 26 -36.13 5.29 -8.99
CA PHE A 26 -36.09 4.42 -10.18
C PHE A 26 -35.87 5.23 -11.48
N PHE A 27 -35.48 4.58 -12.57
CA PHE A 27 -35.35 5.20 -13.88
C PHE A 27 -36.72 5.51 -14.49
N SER A 28 -37.05 6.78 -14.66
CA SER A 28 -38.29 7.21 -15.31
C SER A 28 -38.15 7.28 -16.83
N GLU A 29 -36.94 7.52 -17.35
CA GLU A 29 -36.71 7.65 -18.79
C GLU A 29 -35.25 7.31 -19.15
N ALA A 30 -35.04 6.69 -20.31
CA ALA A 30 -33.73 6.48 -20.90
C ALA A 30 -33.80 6.72 -22.41
N ALA A 31 -32.84 7.48 -22.96
CA ALA A 31 -32.85 7.87 -24.36
C ALA A 31 -31.53 7.58 -25.06
N GLU A 32 -31.64 6.89 -26.20
CA GLU A 32 -30.59 6.73 -27.22
C GLU A 32 -31.07 7.46 -28.48
N GLY A 33 -30.85 8.77 -28.51
CA GLY A 33 -31.26 9.65 -29.60
C GLY A 33 -30.21 9.78 -30.70
N SER A 34 -30.46 10.65 -31.68
CA SER A 34 -29.51 10.82 -32.78
C SER A 34 -28.19 11.45 -32.30
N SER A 35 -27.07 10.92 -32.81
CA SER A 35 -25.72 11.35 -32.45
C SER A 35 -25.46 11.22 -30.95
N ASN A 36 -25.43 12.35 -30.23
CA ASN A 36 -25.09 12.43 -28.81
C ASN A 36 -26.30 12.83 -27.96
N ASN A 37 -27.52 12.74 -28.50
CA ASN A 37 -28.74 13.04 -27.75
C ASN A 37 -29.10 11.87 -26.83
N LYS A 38 -28.29 11.68 -25.78
CA LYS A 38 -28.39 10.55 -24.86
C LYS A 38 -28.56 11.03 -23.42
N TYR A 39 -29.43 10.38 -22.65
CA TYR A 39 -29.60 10.66 -21.22
C TYR A 39 -30.28 9.51 -20.46
N LEU A 40 -30.10 9.53 -19.14
CA LEU A 40 -30.85 8.77 -18.15
C LEU A 40 -31.57 9.75 -17.22
N GLU A 41 -32.84 9.49 -16.92
CA GLU A 41 -33.67 10.26 -15.98
C GLU A 41 -34.07 9.37 -14.80
N ILE A 42 -33.78 9.83 -13.58
CA ILE A 42 -34.10 9.15 -12.33
C ILE A 42 -35.20 9.92 -11.59
N TYR A 43 -36.28 9.26 -11.20
CA TYR A 43 -37.41 9.87 -10.53
C TYR A 43 -37.48 9.52 -9.04
N ASN A 44 -37.89 10.49 -8.22
CA ASN A 44 -38.17 10.30 -6.80
C ASN A 44 -39.70 10.20 -6.54
N PRO A 45 -40.26 8.99 -6.36
CA PRO A 45 -41.68 8.80 -6.06
C PRO A 45 -42.04 9.03 -4.59
N THR A 46 -41.05 9.27 -3.72
CA THR A 46 -41.25 9.38 -2.28
C THR A 46 -41.76 10.77 -1.87
N SER A 47 -42.15 10.91 -0.60
CA SER A 47 -42.62 12.18 -0.03
C SER A 47 -41.48 13.07 0.51
N GLU A 48 -40.23 12.58 0.52
CA GLU A 48 -39.07 13.27 1.08
C GLU A 48 -37.97 13.45 0.03
N THR A 49 -37.12 14.47 0.21
CA THR A 49 -35.94 14.65 -0.65
C THR A 49 -34.95 13.52 -0.38
N ILE A 50 -34.47 12.87 -1.44
CA ILE A 50 -33.44 11.83 -1.35
C ILE A 50 -32.07 12.45 -1.65
N ASP A 51 -31.14 12.27 -0.72
CA ASP A 51 -29.72 12.59 -0.91
C ASP A 51 -29.06 11.45 -1.69
N LEU A 52 -28.36 11.76 -2.78
CA LEU A 52 -27.71 10.77 -3.64
C LEU A 52 -26.32 10.37 -3.12
N ALA A 53 -25.87 10.88 -1.98
CA ALA A 53 -24.71 10.36 -1.29
C ALA A 53 -24.92 8.87 -0.93
N GLY A 54 -24.09 7.98 -1.51
CA GLY A 54 -24.24 6.54 -1.38
C GLY A 54 -25.17 5.91 -2.40
N TYR A 55 -25.48 6.62 -3.49
CA TYR A 55 -26.10 6.07 -4.68
C TYR A 55 -25.10 6.14 -5.86
N ALA A 56 -25.26 5.25 -6.82
CA ALA A 56 -24.46 5.21 -8.03
C ALA A 56 -25.26 4.62 -9.20
N TYR A 57 -24.76 4.79 -10.42
CA TYR A 57 -25.31 4.22 -11.64
C TYR A 57 -24.27 3.42 -12.44
N PRO A 58 -23.76 2.29 -11.91
CA PRO A 58 -22.76 1.48 -12.58
C PRO A 58 -23.26 0.88 -13.91
N ASN A 59 -22.33 0.66 -14.84
CA ASN A 59 -22.66 0.12 -16.16
C ASN A 59 -21.60 -0.85 -16.71
N VAL A 60 -22.02 -1.60 -17.73
CA VAL A 60 -21.17 -2.39 -18.63
C VAL A 60 -21.15 -1.74 -20.00
N SER A 61 -20.07 -1.90 -20.78
CA SER A 61 -20.04 -1.39 -22.16
C SER A 61 -19.99 -2.50 -23.20
N ASN A 62 -21.07 -2.66 -23.96
CA ASN A 62 -21.33 -3.79 -24.86
C ASN A 62 -21.32 -5.13 -24.11
N ALA A 63 -20.20 -5.86 -24.12
CA ALA A 63 -20.05 -7.17 -23.50
C ALA A 63 -19.23 -7.07 -22.21
N PRO A 64 -19.79 -7.46 -21.05
CA PRO A 64 -19.08 -7.38 -19.78
C PRO A 64 -17.87 -8.32 -19.77
N SER A 65 -16.74 -7.86 -19.20
CA SER A 65 -15.58 -8.71 -18.95
C SER A 65 -15.88 -9.91 -18.04
N VAL A 66 -16.87 -9.74 -17.15
CA VAL A 66 -17.41 -10.79 -16.28
C VAL A 66 -18.94 -10.71 -16.28
N VAL A 67 -19.60 -11.79 -16.71
CA VAL A 67 -21.07 -11.87 -16.78
C VAL A 67 -21.68 -11.68 -15.39
N GLY A 68 -22.61 -10.73 -15.27
CA GLY A 68 -23.31 -10.40 -14.03
C GLY A 68 -22.62 -9.32 -13.20
N GLU A 69 -21.49 -8.78 -13.64
CA GLU A 69 -20.74 -7.72 -12.96
C GLU A 69 -20.73 -6.41 -13.76
N TYR A 70 -20.58 -5.28 -13.08
CA TYR A 70 -20.36 -3.98 -13.72
C TYR A 70 -18.89 -3.80 -14.11
N GLU A 71 -18.63 -2.97 -15.11
CA GLU A 71 -17.25 -2.63 -15.54
C GLU A 71 -16.84 -1.24 -15.07
N TYR A 72 -17.80 -0.32 -15.01
CA TYR A 72 -17.56 1.08 -14.68
C TYR A 72 -18.49 1.52 -13.56
N TRP A 73 -17.90 2.00 -12.47
CA TRP A 73 -18.62 2.60 -11.35
C TRP A 73 -18.82 4.10 -11.59
N ASN A 74 -20.07 4.55 -11.70
CA ASN A 74 -20.41 5.97 -11.88
C ASN A 74 -21.13 6.49 -10.64
N ALA A 75 -20.49 7.39 -9.89
CA ALA A 75 -21.12 8.07 -8.75
C ALA A 75 -21.82 9.36 -9.18
N PHE A 76 -22.89 9.75 -8.48
CA PHE A 76 -23.53 11.05 -8.67
C PHE A 76 -22.65 12.20 -8.16
N ALA A 77 -22.84 13.39 -8.73
CA ALA A 77 -22.15 14.60 -8.28
C ALA A 77 -22.29 14.88 -6.77
N ASP A 78 -21.22 15.37 -6.14
CA ASP A 78 -21.18 15.68 -4.70
C ASP A 78 -22.31 16.63 -4.28
N GLY A 79 -23.15 16.17 -3.34
CA GLY A 79 -24.28 16.92 -2.81
C GLY A 79 -25.53 16.91 -3.71
N ALA A 80 -25.57 16.04 -4.72
CA ALA A 80 -26.77 15.81 -5.53
C ALA A 80 -27.92 15.26 -4.67
N SER A 81 -29.13 15.72 -4.96
CA SER A 81 -30.34 15.28 -4.27
C SER A 81 -31.55 15.44 -5.17
N VAL A 82 -32.55 14.58 -5.02
CA VAL A 82 -33.78 14.62 -5.82
C VAL A 82 -34.97 14.92 -4.92
N ALA A 83 -35.70 16.01 -5.20
CA ALA A 83 -36.87 16.39 -4.39
C ALA A 83 -38.08 15.46 -4.66
N PRO A 84 -39.09 15.43 -3.77
CA PRO A 84 -40.31 14.64 -3.97
C PRO A 84 -41.00 14.97 -5.30
N GLY A 85 -41.20 13.96 -6.14
CA GLY A 85 -41.82 14.10 -7.46
C GLY A 85 -40.95 14.82 -8.49
N ASP A 86 -39.67 15.03 -8.20
CA ASP A 86 -38.68 15.62 -9.10
C ASP A 86 -37.86 14.53 -9.81
N VAL A 87 -37.10 14.93 -10.83
CA VAL A 87 -36.19 14.04 -11.56
C VAL A 87 -34.74 14.51 -11.47
N TYR A 88 -33.80 13.60 -11.71
CA TYR A 88 -32.37 13.89 -11.87
C TYR A 88 -31.91 13.36 -13.23
N ILE A 89 -31.31 14.23 -14.05
CA ILE A 89 -30.96 13.91 -15.44
C ILE A 89 -29.43 13.86 -15.62
N VAL A 90 -28.94 12.70 -16.06
CA VAL A 90 -27.56 12.48 -16.49
C VAL A 90 -27.52 12.46 -18.02
N ALA A 91 -26.91 13.46 -18.65
CA ALA A 91 -26.93 13.62 -20.10
C ALA A 91 -25.55 13.58 -20.76
N HIS A 92 -25.49 13.32 -22.06
CA HIS A 92 -24.22 13.43 -22.78
C HIS A 92 -23.80 14.90 -22.92
N GLY A 93 -22.53 15.23 -22.62
CA GLY A 93 -22.04 16.63 -22.61
C GLY A 93 -22.10 17.40 -23.95
N SER A 94 -22.46 16.72 -25.03
CA SER A 94 -22.70 17.27 -26.37
C SER A 94 -24.09 16.96 -26.93
N ALA A 95 -25.06 16.66 -26.06
CA ALA A 95 -26.47 16.47 -26.44
C ALA A 95 -27.11 17.77 -26.96
N ASP A 96 -28.29 17.66 -27.54
CA ASP A 96 -29.10 18.81 -27.96
C ASP A 96 -29.22 19.82 -26.81
N PRO A 97 -29.13 21.14 -27.09
CA PRO A 97 -29.27 22.17 -26.07
C PRO A 97 -30.56 22.09 -25.23
N ALA A 98 -31.63 21.46 -25.73
CA ALA A 98 -32.85 21.22 -24.96
C ALA A 98 -32.63 20.23 -23.80
N ILE A 99 -31.85 19.17 -24.03
CA ILE A 99 -31.47 18.16 -23.01
C ILE A 99 -30.50 18.80 -22.01
N LEU A 100 -29.47 19.47 -22.50
CA LEU A 100 -28.47 20.12 -21.64
C LEU A 100 -29.03 21.26 -20.78
N ALA A 101 -30.20 21.81 -21.11
CA ALA A 101 -30.84 22.87 -20.33
C ALA A 101 -31.45 22.36 -19.02
N VAL A 102 -31.72 21.06 -18.93
CA VAL A 102 -32.35 20.38 -17.78
C VAL A 102 -31.47 19.28 -17.19
N ALA A 103 -30.31 19.00 -17.78
CA ALA A 103 -29.35 18.06 -17.24
C ALA A 103 -28.76 18.57 -15.91
N ASP A 104 -28.82 17.73 -14.88
CA ASP A 104 -28.17 17.98 -13.60
C ASP A 104 -26.68 17.62 -13.64
N GLU A 105 -26.34 16.62 -14.47
CA GLU A 105 -24.98 16.14 -14.64
C GLU A 105 -24.70 15.75 -16.10
N THR A 106 -23.43 15.83 -16.49
CA THR A 106 -22.98 15.41 -17.83
C THR A 106 -21.92 14.34 -17.78
N MET A 107 -22.06 13.31 -18.61
CA MET A 107 -21.07 12.26 -18.82
C MET A 107 -20.80 12.03 -20.31
N ASN A 108 -19.63 11.53 -20.70
CA ASN A 108 -19.28 11.36 -22.12
C ASN A 108 -19.56 9.95 -22.67
N PHE A 109 -19.87 8.98 -21.81
CA PHE A 109 -19.97 7.56 -22.18
C PHE A 109 -21.33 7.00 -21.76
N LEU A 110 -22.40 7.48 -22.41
CA LEU A 110 -23.75 6.96 -22.23
C LEU A 110 -24.09 5.88 -23.26
N SER A 111 -25.09 5.06 -22.91
CA SER A 111 -25.50 3.89 -23.69
C SER A 111 -25.64 4.20 -25.19
N ASN A 112 -25.09 3.35 -26.03
CA ASN A 112 -25.33 3.29 -27.48
C ASN A 112 -26.54 2.40 -27.86
N GLY A 113 -27.25 1.90 -26.86
CA GLY A 113 -28.40 1.00 -27.01
C GLY A 113 -28.13 -0.41 -26.48
N ASP A 114 -26.88 -0.86 -26.39
CA ASP A 114 -26.47 -2.18 -25.88
C ASP A 114 -25.62 -2.13 -24.60
N ASP A 115 -25.45 -0.95 -24.00
CA ASP A 115 -24.80 -0.80 -22.69
C ASP A 115 -25.84 -0.83 -21.55
N GLY A 116 -25.67 -1.74 -20.59
CA GLY A 116 -26.59 -1.95 -19.47
C GLY A 116 -26.26 -1.11 -18.23
N PHE A 117 -27.25 -0.38 -17.71
CA PHE A 117 -27.14 0.50 -16.55
C PHE A 117 -28.00 0.01 -15.38
N MET A 118 -27.45 0.04 -14.17
CA MET A 118 -28.19 -0.21 -12.93
C MET A 118 -28.18 1.05 -12.07
N LEU A 119 -29.27 1.30 -11.34
CA LEU A 119 -29.29 2.26 -10.24
C LEU A 119 -29.08 1.48 -8.95
N VAL A 120 -28.09 1.87 -8.14
CA VAL A 120 -27.71 1.13 -6.93
C VAL A 120 -27.61 2.03 -5.72
N GLN A 121 -27.80 1.44 -4.53
CA GLN A 121 -27.57 2.07 -3.23
C GLN A 121 -26.48 1.32 -2.47
N GLY A 122 -25.39 2.00 -2.14
CA GLY A 122 -24.20 1.45 -1.50
C GLY A 122 -22.91 2.07 -2.04
N ASP A 123 -21.83 1.31 -1.96
CA ASP A 123 -20.52 1.66 -2.52
C ASP A 123 -20.00 0.58 -3.47
N GLU A 124 -18.84 0.81 -4.08
CA GLU A 124 -18.22 -0.08 -5.08
C GLU A 124 -17.99 -1.52 -4.58
N THR A 125 -17.91 -1.71 -3.26
CA THR A 125 -17.65 -3.02 -2.61
C THR A 125 -18.91 -3.71 -2.08
N SER A 126 -19.97 -2.96 -1.80
CA SER A 126 -21.23 -3.49 -1.28
C SER A 126 -22.40 -2.57 -1.61
N PHE A 127 -23.32 -3.06 -2.44
CA PHE A 127 -24.48 -2.31 -2.87
C PHE A 127 -25.70 -3.21 -3.10
N VAL A 128 -26.87 -2.57 -3.17
CA VAL A 128 -28.15 -3.18 -3.56
C VAL A 128 -28.62 -2.54 -4.85
N VAL A 129 -29.04 -3.36 -5.83
CA VAL A 129 -29.64 -2.87 -7.08
C VAL A 129 -31.08 -2.44 -6.83
N LEU A 130 -31.43 -1.24 -7.29
CA LEU A 130 -32.77 -0.65 -7.16
C LEU A 130 -33.56 -0.74 -8.46
N ASP A 131 -32.93 -0.45 -9.59
CA ASP A 131 -33.58 -0.46 -10.90
C ASP A 131 -32.56 -0.69 -12.03
N ALA A 132 -33.06 -1.05 -13.21
CA ALA A 132 -32.25 -1.45 -14.36
C ALA A 132 -32.79 -0.92 -15.68
N VAL A 133 -31.87 -0.53 -16.58
CA VAL A 133 -32.09 -0.37 -18.01
C VAL A 133 -31.04 -1.20 -18.75
N GLY A 134 -31.46 -2.31 -19.35
CA GLY A 134 -30.54 -3.36 -19.82
C GLY A 134 -30.15 -4.33 -18.70
N ASP A 135 -29.20 -5.22 -18.98
CA ASP A 135 -28.66 -6.17 -18.00
C ASP A 135 -27.13 -6.27 -18.09
N TRP A 136 -26.51 -7.00 -17.15
CA TRP A 136 -25.07 -7.28 -17.12
C TRP A 136 -24.75 -8.70 -17.60
N ASN A 137 -25.69 -9.39 -18.25
CA ASN A 137 -25.56 -10.81 -18.59
C ASN A 137 -24.99 -11.06 -20.00
N GLY A 138 -24.81 -10.01 -20.80
CA GLY A 138 -24.18 -10.09 -22.12
C GLY A 138 -24.67 -9.01 -23.07
N ASP A 139 -23.89 -8.82 -24.14
CA ASP A 139 -24.21 -7.85 -25.20
C ASP A 139 -25.41 -8.33 -26.05
N PRO A 140 -26.53 -7.58 -26.13
CA PRO A 140 -27.63 -7.90 -27.06
C PRO A 140 -27.25 -7.68 -28.54
N GLY A 141 -26.07 -7.12 -28.81
CA GLY A 141 -25.46 -6.84 -30.10
C GLY A 141 -25.97 -5.57 -30.81
N SER A 142 -27.03 -4.95 -30.30
CA SER A 142 -27.56 -3.67 -30.81
C SER A 142 -28.41 -2.98 -29.76
N GLY A 143 -29.44 -3.66 -29.26
CA GLY A 143 -30.24 -3.17 -28.15
C GLY A 143 -31.30 -4.19 -27.76
N TRP A 144 -31.78 -4.10 -26.52
CA TRP A 144 -32.79 -5.01 -26.00
C TRP A 144 -34.15 -4.78 -26.65
N GLU A 145 -34.91 -5.86 -26.84
CA GLU A 145 -36.32 -5.77 -27.19
C GLU A 145 -37.10 -5.23 -25.98
N VAL A 146 -37.94 -4.19 -26.19
CA VAL A 146 -38.74 -3.58 -25.12
C VAL A 146 -40.18 -3.44 -25.63
N ALA A 147 -41.16 -3.90 -24.84
CA ALA A 147 -42.58 -3.83 -25.18
C ALA A 147 -42.94 -4.44 -26.56
N GLY A 148 -42.16 -5.42 -27.03
CA GLY A 148 -42.32 -6.05 -28.35
C GLY A 148 -41.72 -5.26 -29.52
N VAL A 149 -40.95 -4.20 -29.25
CA VAL A 149 -40.18 -3.44 -30.24
C VAL A 149 -38.75 -3.95 -30.23
N ALA A 150 -38.32 -4.57 -31.33
CA ALA A 150 -36.95 -5.04 -31.49
C ALA A 150 -35.96 -3.86 -31.42
N ASN A 151 -34.86 -4.03 -30.67
CA ASN A 151 -33.88 -3.00 -30.36
C ASN A 151 -34.51 -1.73 -29.75
N GLY A 152 -35.47 -1.90 -28.84
CA GLY A 152 -36.22 -0.82 -28.20
C GLY A 152 -35.37 0.10 -27.31
N THR A 153 -34.15 -0.29 -26.92
CA THR A 153 -33.19 0.60 -26.23
C THR A 153 -32.27 1.35 -27.19
N GLN A 154 -32.21 0.97 -28.47
CA GLN A 154 -31.35 1.61 -29.48
C GLN A 154 -32.20 2.48 -30.42
N ASN A 155 -31.78 3.72 -30.68
CA ASN A 155 -32.50 4.69 -31.51
C ASN A 155 -33.94 4.97 -31.03
N HIS A 156 -34.18 5.00 -29.73
CA HIS A 156 -35.48 5.27 -29.14
C HIS A 156 -35.33 6.01 -27.80
N THR A 157 -36.43 6.67 -27.40
CA THR A 157 -36.64 7.09 -26.01
C THR A 157 -37.58 6.09 -25.36
N ILE A 158 -37.22 5.53 -24.20
CA ILE A 158 -38.10 4.69 -23.40
C ILE A 158 -38.52 5.42 -22.13
N VAL A 159 -39.83 5.44 -21.85
CA VAL A 159 -40.42 6.12 -20.70
C VAL A 159 -41.13 5.10 -19.81
N ARG A 160 -40.85 5.12 -18.51
CA ARG A 160 -41.53 4.28 -17.52
C ARG A 160 -43.02 4.63 -17.44
N LYS A 161 -43.90 3.66 -17.21
CA LYS A 161 -45.35 3.89 -17.07
C LYS A 161 -45.69 4.55 -15.72
N SER A 162 -46.70 5.43 -15.72
CA SER A 162 -47.14 6.17 -14.52
C SER A 162 -47.64 5.34 -13.35
N SER A 163 -48.02 4.10 -13.61
CA SER A 163 -48.50 3.15 -12.62
C SER A 163 -47.39 2.37 -11.92
N VAL A 164 -46.14 2.49 -12.39
CA VAL A 164 -45.00 1.80 -11.78
C VAL A 164 -44.56 2.57 -10.55
N GLN A 165 -44.56 1.89 -9.40
CA GLN A 165 -44.40 2.51 -8.08
C GLN A 165 -42.98 2.43 -7.53
N ASP A 166 -42.19 1.46 -7.99
CA ASP A 166 -40.81 1.22 -7.57
C ASP A 166 -39.97 0.64 -8.74
N GLY A 167 -38.65 0.59 -8.56
CA GLY A 167 -37.71 0.00 -9.52
C GLY A 167 -37.81 -1.52 -9.65
N ASN A 168 -37.22 -2.08 -10.70
CA ASN A 168 -37.29 -3.50 -11.04
C ASN A 168 -36.22 -4.38 -10.35
N VAL A 169 -35.37 -3.82 -9.48
CA VAL A 169 -34.37 -4.55 -8.69
C VAL A 169 -33.41 -5.41 -9.55
N GLY A 170 -33.14 -4.99 -10.79
CA GLY A 170 -32.25 -5.72 -11.71
C GLY A 170 -32.95 -6.71 -12.64
N ASP A 171 -34.26 -6.97 -12.49
CA ASP A 171 -35.01 -7.86 -13.38
C ASP A 171 -35.45 -7.13 -14.66
N TRP A 172 -34.47 -6.90 -15.54
CA TRP A 172 -34.69 -6.24 -16.81
C TRP A 172 -35.64 -7.00 -17.74
N VAL A 173 -35.60 -8.34 -17.74
CA VAL A 173 -36.44 -9.15 -18.65
C VAL A 173 -37.92 -8.98 -18.30
N ALA A 174 -38.27 -9.01 -17.01
CA ALA A 174 -39.64 -8.74 -16.58
C ALA A 174 -40.07 -7.29 -16.86
N SER A 175 -39.17 -6.34 -16.61
CA SER A 175 -39.41 -4.91 -16.81
C SER A 175 -39.61 -4.53 -18.28
N ALA A 176 -38.71 -4.98 -19.16
CA ALA A 176 -38.76 -4.73 -20.60
C ALA A 176 -40.03 -5.32 -21.22
N GLY A 177 -40.46 -6.50 -20.75
CA GLY A 177 -41.67 -7.19 -21.19
C GLY A 177 -41.62 -7.59 -22.67
N THR A 178 -42.63 -8.32 -23.12
CA THR A 178 -42.72 -8.81 -24.50
C THR A 178 -43.76 -8.07 -25.34
N THR A 179 -44.61 -7.27 -24.70
CA THR A 179 -45.72 -6.53 -25.29
C THR A 179 -45.91 -5.18 -24.61
N ALA A 180 -46.67 -4.28 -25.23
CA ALA A 180 -47.01 -3.01 -24.63
C ALA A 180 -47.88 -3.15 -23.37
N GLU A 181 -48.54 -4.29 -23.14
CA GLU A 181 -49.38 -4.52 -21.96
C GLU A 181 -48.60 -5.01 -20.73
N ASP A 182 -47.64 -5.90 -20.92
CA ASP A 182 -46.85 -6.51 -19.83
C ASP A 182 -45.55 -5.77 -19.51
N SER A 183 -45.04 -4.94 -20.43
CA SER A 183 -43.88 -4.08 -20.20
C SER A 183 -44.15 -2.98 -19.17
N GLU A 184 -43.12 -2.58 -18.42
CA GLU A 184 -43.14 -1.38 -17.59
C GLU A 184 -42.87 -0.09 -18.37
N TRP A 185 -42.47 -0.22 -19.64
CA TRP A 185 -41.98 0.86 -20.48
C TRP A 185 -42.91 1.18 -21.65
N ILE A 186 -42.80 2.42 -22.14
CA ILE A 186 -43.38 2.91 -23.37
C ILE A 186 -42.22 3.28 -24.29
N VAL A 187 -42.16 2.67 -25.46
CA VAL A 187 -41.11 2.95 -26.47
C VAL A 187 -41.61 4.05 -27.42
N LEU A 188 -40.86 5.15 -27.50
CA LEU A 188 -41.10 6.31 -28.35
C LEU A 188 -40.06 6.40 -29.46
N ASP A 189 -40.38 7.13 -30.54
CA ASP A 189 -39.46 7.33 -31.67
C ASP A 189 -38.16 8.03 -31.24
N ILE A 190 -37.08 7.83 -32.01
CA ILE A 190 -35.80 8.53 -31.82
C ILE A 190 -36.00 10.06 -31.66
N ASP A 191 -35.28 10.67 -30.73
CA ASP A 191 -35.34 12.10 -30.40
C ASP A 191 -36.74 12.61 -29.94
N ASP A 192 -37.61 11.73 -29.43
CA ASP A 192 -38.81 12.16 -28.71
C ASP A 192 -38.46 12.52 -27.26
N TRP A 193 -38.52 13.81 -26.93
CA TRP A 193 -38.24 14.35 -25.59
C TRP A 193 -39.50 14.93 -24.95
N SER A 194 -40.68 14.41 -25.32
CA SER A 194 -41.95 14.95 -24.83
C SER A 194 -42.18 14.75 -23.32
N SER A 195 -41.42 13.85 -22.70
CA SER A 195 -41.44 13.52 -21.28
C SER A 195 -40.20 13.99 -20.50
N LEU A 196 -39.19 14.54 -21.18
CA LEU A 196 -37.96 15.04 -20.56
C LEU A 196 -38.25 16.05 -19.44
N ASP A 197 -37.55 15.90 -18.31
CA ASP A 197 -37.65 16.77 -17.11
C ASP A 197 -39.00 16.63 -16.37
N ALA A 198 -39.73 15.54 -16.59
CA ALA A 198 -40.97 15.25 -15.88
C ALA A 198 -41.47 13.81 -16.02
N HIS A 199 -41.64 13.13 -14.88
CA HIS A 199 -42.33 11.83 -14.85
C HIS A 199 -43.80 11.97 -14.38
N ALA A 200 -44.74 11.43 -15.17
CA ALA A 200 -46.14 11.35 -14.75
C ALA A 200 -46.33 10.17 -13.79
N PHE A 201 -46.80 10.42 -12.57
CA PHE A 201 -46.92 9.40 -11.53
C PHE A 201 -48.34 9.35 -10.92
N ASP A 202 -48.96 8.16 -10.89
CA ASP A 202 -50.35 7.98 -10.41
C ASP A 202 -50.50 8.00 -8.87
N GLY A 203 -49.37 8.06 -8.15
CA GLY A 203 -49.29 8.10 -6.68
C GLY A 203 -49.50 6.73 -6.03
N CYS A 204 -49.09 6.59 -4.75
CA CYS A 204 -49.10 5.29 -4.06
C CYS A 204 -50.46 4.93 -3.39
N GLY A 205 -51.56 5.65 -3.66
CA GLY A 205 -52.92 5.40 -3.11
C GLY A 205 -53.28 6.17 -1.82
N ALA A 206 -54.58 6.50 -1.60
CA ALA A 206 -55.03 7.43 -0.54
C ALA A 206 -55.25 6.78 0.84
N PRO A 207 -55.09 7.51 1.96
CA PRO A 207 -55.27 6.96 3.30
C PRO A 207 -56.72 6.98 3.80
N VAL A 208 -57.01 6.10 4.74
CA VAL A 208 -58.22 5.87 5.48
C VAL A 208 -57.77 5.81 6.95
N PRO A 209 -57.99 6.88 7.73
CA PRO A 209 -57.58 6.92 9.13
C PRO A 209 -58.43 6.00 10.01
N GLY A 210 -57.78 5.26 10.90
CA GLY A 210 -58.42 4.45 11.95
C GLY A 210 -57.43 3.44 12.51
N CYS A 211 -57.78 2.73 13.59
CA CYS A 211 -56.87 1.72 14.12
C CYS A 211 -56.60 0.64 13.05
N THR A 212 -55.37 0.58 12.54
CA THR A 212 -54.94 -0.38 11.51
C THR A 212 -54.49 -1.71 12.11
N ASN A 213 -54.34 -1.78 13.43
CA ASN A 213 -53.86 -2.97 14.11
C ASN A 213 -55.01 -3.97 14.34
N GLU A 214 -54.93 -5.14 13.70
CA GLU A 214 -55.96 -6.18 13.76
C GLU A 214 -56.19 -6.76 15.17
N ASN A 215 -55.19 -6.65 16.05
CA ASN A 215 -55.25 -7.14 17.43
C ASN A 215 -55.93 -6.14 18.37
N ALA A 216 -56.19 -4.90 17.93
CA ALA A 216 -56.90 -3.92 18.71
C ALA A 216 -58.41 -4.22 18.75
N THR A 217 -59.02 -4.00 19.91
CA THR A 217 -60.47 -4.14 20.13
C THR A 217 -61.33 -3.20 19.27
N ASN A 218 -60.73 -2.17 18.68
CA ASN A 218 -61.36 -1.21 17.78
C ASN A 218 -60.70 -1.15 16.39
N TYR A 219 -60.06 -2.23 15.94
CA TYR A 219 -59.53 -2.39 14.58
C TYR A 219 -60.55 -1.96 13.50
N ASN A 220 -60.07 -1.24 12.50
CA ASN A 220 -60.80 -0.83 11.31
C ASN A 220 -60.12 -1.42 10.06
N ALA A 221 -60.71 -2.48 9.49
CA ALA A 221 -60.16 -3.16 8.30
C ALA A 221 -60.15 -2.31 7.02
N ASP A 222 -60.84 -1.17 7.01
CA ASP A 222 -60.78 -0.23 5.89
C ASP A 222 -59.64 0.78 6.07
N ALA A 223 -58.96 0.83 7.24
CA ALA A 223 -57.91 1.79 7.53
C ALA A 223 -56.54 1.38 6.95
N ASN A 224 -55.86 2.33 6.32
CA ASN A 224 -54.46 2.22 5.85
C ASN A 224 -53.59 3.39 6.37
N GLU A 225 -54.08 4.12 7.38
CA GLU A 225 -53.34 5.11 8.17
C GLU A 225 -53.78 4.99 9.65
N ASP A 226 -52.85 4.69 10.57
CA ASP A 226 -53.19 4.57 12.01
C ASP A 226 -53.37 5.97 12.64
N ASP A 227 -54.54 6.21 13.22
CA ASP A 227 -54.87 7.49 13.88
C ASP A 227 -54.54 7.50 15.39
N GLY A 228 -53.87 6.44 15.89
CA GLY A 228 -53.49 6.28 17.28
C GLY A 228 -54.68 5.96 18.19
N SER A 229 -55.84 5.58 17.63
CA SER A 229 -57.02 5.23 18.40
C SER A 229 -57.02 3.79 18.92
N CYS A 230 -56.03 2.95 18.57
CA CYS A 230 -56.00 1.53 18.94
C CYS A 230 -56.11 1.29 20.46
N MET A 231 -57.06 0.42 20.84
CA MET A 231 -57.36 0.01 22.20
C MET A 231 -57.16 -1.49 22.33
N PHE A 232 -56.43 -1.95 23.35
CA PHE A 232 -56.08 -3.36 23.54
C PHE A 232 -56.65 -3.90 24.86
N ASP A 233 -57.10 -5.16 24.87
CA ASP A 233 -57.76 -5.78 26.03
C ASP A 233 -56.74 -6.33 27.05
N ASN A 234 -55.84 -5.46 27.54
CA ASN A 234 -54.92 -5.74 28.65
C ASN A 234 -54.73 -4.48 29.53
N ALA A 235 -54.22 -4.66 30.75
CA ALA A 235 -54.12 -3.56 31.71
C ALA A 235 -53.15 -2.43 31.28
N CYS A 236 -52.24 -2.72 30.36
CA CYS A 236 -51.28 -1.76 29.80
C CYS A 236 -51.84 -1.01 28.58
N ASN A 237 -52.95 -1.46 27.98
CA ASN A 237 -53.53 -0.93 26.75
C ASN A 237 -52.51 -0.78 25.61
N VAL A 238 -51.69 -1.81 25.40
CA VAL A 238 -50.70 -1.88 24.30
C VAL A 238 -50.86 -3.20 23.55
N ASP A 239 -50.51 -3.24 22.26
CA ASP A 239 -50.51 -4.48 21.49
C ASP A 239 -49.44 -5.41 22.02
N GLY A 240 -49.81 -6.52 22.64
CA GLY A 240 -48.85 -7.44 23.20
C GLY A 240 -49.47 -8.63 23.92
N VAL A 241 -48.66 -9.67 24.07
CA VAL A 241 -49.04 -10.91 24.75
C VAL A 241 -48.97 -10.72 26.25
N GLU A 242 -50.05 -11.02 26.97
CA GLU A 242 -50.17 -10.73 28.40
C GLU A 242 -49.60 -11.86 29.29
N VAL A 243 -48.89 -11.44 30.34
CA VAL A 243 -48.42 -12.27 31.45
C VAL A 243 -48.96 -11.69 32.76
N GLU A 244 -49.75 -12.49 33.48
CA GLU A 244 -50.30 -12.09 34.77
C GLU A 244 -49.32 -12.41 35.91
N ALA A 245 -48.99 -11.40 36.72
CA ALA A 245 -48.27 -11.55 37.98
C ALA A 245 -49.27 -11.64 39.15
N SER A 246 -49.23 -12.75 39.90
CA SER A 246 -50.07 -12.88 41.10
C SER A 246 -49.44 -13.77 42.17
N SER A 247 -49.58 -13.37 43.43
CA SER A 247 -49.06 -14.11 44.60
C SER A 247 -47.55 -14.37 44.56
N PHE A 248 -47.08 -15.46 43.94
CA PHE A 248 -45.67 -15.85 43.81
C PHE A 248 -45.39 -16.51 42.44
N GLN A 249 -46.09 -16.12 41.38
CA GLN A 249 -45.94 -16.69 40.04
C GLN A 249 -46.25 -15.68 38.93
N TYR A 250 -45.66 -15.89 37.75
CA TYR A 250 -46.09 -15.32 36.48
C TYR A 250 -46.90 -16.38 35.70
N VAL A 251 -47.98 -15.96 35.04
CA VAL A 251 -48.86 -16.84 34.27
C VAL A 251 -49.08 -16.25 32.88
N PRO A 252 -48.66 -16.92 31.80
CA PRO A 252 -47.87 -18.17 31.81
C PRO A 252 -46.44 -17.95 32.33
N SER A 253 -45.86 -18.97 32.98
CA SER A 253 -44.46 -18.93 33.44
C SER A 253 -43.45 -19.30 32.34
N SER A 254 -43.94 -19.72 31.18
CA SER A 254 -43.16 -20.01 29.98
C SER A 254 -43.98 -19.53 28.80
N LEU A 255 -43.43 -18.60 28.02
CA LEU A 255 -44.09 -17.99 26.87
C LEU A 255 -43.20 -18.16 25.64
N SER A 256 -43.80 -18.40 24.47
CA SER A 256 -43.08 -18.41 23.19
C SER A 256 -43.70 -17.34 22.30
N VAL A 257 -42.86 -16.49 21.72
CA VAL A 257 -43.26 -15.38 20.85
C VAL A 257 -42.30 -15.27 19.67
N GLU A 258 -42.69 -14.58 18.61
CA GLU A 258 -41.77 -14.27 17.50
C GLU A 258 -40.95 -13.00 17.80
N PRO A 259 -39.77 -12.80 17.17
CA PRO A 259 -39.02 -11.55 17.29
C PRO A 259 -39.87 -10.34 16.92
N GLY A 260 -39.71 -9.24 17.65
CA GLY A 260 -40.54 -8.04 17.57
C GLY A 260 -41.85 -8.10 18.36
N THR A 261 -42.15 -9.22 19.02
CA THR A 261 -43.36 -9.32 19.85
C THR A 261 -43.20 -8.55 21.16
N THR A 262 -44.21 -7.73 21.48
CA THR A 262 -44.33 -7.07 22.78
C THR A 262 -45.00 -7.99 23.79
N VAL A 263 -44.41 -8.13 24.97
CA VAL A 263 -45.01 -8.82 26.12
C VAL A 263 -45.42 -7.77 27.15
N THR A 264 -46.60 -7.95 27.74
CA THR A 264 -47.14 -7.07 28.77
C THR A 264 -47.27 -7.82 30.08
N TRP A 265 -47.06 -7.14 31.21
CA TRP A 265 -47.21 -7.73 32.53
C TRP A 265 -48.27 -7.02 33.34
N THR A 266 -49.25 -7.79 33.82
CA THR A 266 -50.39 -7.28 34.60
C THR A 266 -50.35 -7.83 36.02
N ASN A 267 -50.32 -6.96 37.03
CA ASN A 267 -50.35 -7.34 38.44
C ASN A 267 -51.79 -7.50 38.94
N MET A 268 -52.18 -8.73 39.26
CA MET A 268 -53.52 -9.09 39.74
C MET A 268 -53.65 -9.05 41.28
N GLY A 269 -52.62 -8.59 41.99
CA GLY A 269 -52.62 -8.37 43.43
C GLY A 269 -51.25 -8.60 44.08
N GLY A 270 -50.90 -7.75 45.06
CA GLY A 270 -49.58 -7.77 45.71
C GLY A 270 -48.60 -6.78 45.08
N THR A 271 -47.31 -6.84 45.42
CA THR A 271 -46.27 -5.97 44.83
C THR A 271 -45.29 -6.82 44.04
N HIS A 272 -45.19 -6.56 42.74
CA HIS A 272 -44.41 -7.35 41.79
C HIS A 272 -43.72 -6.43 40.77
N ASP A 273 -42.49 -6.78 40.43
CA ASP A 273 -41.68 -6.23 39.34
C ASP A 273 -41.46 -7.29 38.25
N VAL A 274 -40.64 -6.99 37.25
CA VAL A 274 -40.14 -7.94 36.25
C VAL A 274 -38.64 -7.69 36.09
N ASN A 275 -37.81 -8.61 36.55
CA ASN A 275 -36.36 -8.48 36.54
C ASN A 275 -35.72 -9.52 35.62
N GLY A 276 -35.28 -9.10 34.43
CA GLY A 276 -34.53 -9.92 33.47
C GLY A 276 -33.02 -9.70 33.52
N ASP A 277 -32.50 -8.82 34.37
CA ASP A 277 -31.08 -8.46 34.37
C ASP A 277 -30.23 -9.47 35.17
N ILE A 278 -30.68 -9.80 36.38
CA ILE A 278 -29.96 -10.66 37.32
C ILE A 278 -30.91 -11.63 38.04
N ASP A 279 -30.41 -12.81 38.38
CA ASP A 279 -31.08 -13.73 39.29
C ASP A 279 -31.08 -13.14 40.71
N SER A 280 -32.26 -12.83 41.23
CA SER A 280 -32.44 -12.18 42.53
C SER A 280 -31.96 -13.04 43.72
N GLN A 281 -31.73 -14.34 43.51
CA GLN A 281 -31.23 -15.27 44.53
C GLN A 281 -29.70 -15.38 44.52
N THR A 282 -29.08 -15.37 43.34
CA THR A 282 -27.63 -15.58 43.19
C THR A 282 -26.84 -14.29 42.96
N GLY A 283 -27.50 -13.23 42.48
CA GLY A 283 -26.90 -11.95 42.10
C GLY A 283 -26.10 -12.01 40.79
N MET A 284 -26.18 -13.13 40.06
CA MET A 284 -25.51 -13.31 38.76
C MET A 284 -26.45 -12.88 37.63
N SER A 285 -25.91 -12.43 36.51
CA SER A 285 -26.72 -12.12 35.32
C SER A 285 -27.38 -13.38 34.76
N PHE A 286 -28.61 -13.23 34.23
CA PHE A 286 -29.28 -14.30 33.48
C PHE A 286 -28.63 -14.57 32.13
N GLY A 287 -27.81 -13.65 31.60
CA GLY A 287 -27.21 -13.79 30.27
C GLY A 287 -28.24 -13.73 29.15
N ASN A 288 -29.35 -13.04 29.37
CA ASN A 288 -30.38 -12.86 28.36
C ASN A 288 -29.83 -12.12 27.13
N PRO A 289 -30.36 -12.38 25.91
CA PRO A 289 -29.90 -11.73 24.69
C PRO A 289 -29.95 -10.20 24.73
N GLU A 290 -30.94 -9.62 25.43
CA GLU A 290 -31.00 -8.20 25.78
C GLU A 290 -31.45 -8.05 27.25
N ALA A 291 -31.00 -6.96 27.89
CA ALA A 291 -31.33 -6.62 29.27
C ALA A 291 -32.73 -5.98 29.36
N PHE A 292 -33.50 -6.32 30.39
CA PHE A 292 -34.81 -5.70 30.63
C PHE A 292 -35.19 -5.75 32.12
N TYR A 293 -35.71 -4.63 32.60
CA TYR A 293 -36.17 -4.47 33.98
C TYR A 293 -37.38 -3.53 34.01
N ILE A 294 -38.43 -3.92 34.73
CA ILE A 294 -39.64 -3.13 34.92
C ILE A 294 -39.90 -2.98 36.41
N ASP A 295 -39.99 -1.73 36.87
CA ASP A 295 -40.17 -1.37 38.28
C ASP A 295 -41.42 -2.01 38.92
N ALA A 296 -41.33 -2.22 40.23
CA ALA A 296 -42.40 -2.83 41.01
C ALA A 296 -43.65 -1.95 41.10
N VAL A 297 -44.81 -2.55 40.86
CA VAL A 297 -46.12 -1.90 41.10
C VAL A 297 -46.95 -2.69 42.11
N SER A 298 -47.84 -2.00 42.82
CA SER A 298 -48.83 -2.65 43.69
C SER A 298 -50.13 -2.86 42.92
N GLY A 299 -50.49 -4.12 42.67
CA GLY A 299 -51.70 -4.50 41.95
C GLY A 299 -52.92 -4.68 42.84
N ASP A 300 -54.08 -4.79 42.18
CA ASP A 300 -55.35 -5.18 42.78
C ASP A 300 -56.08 -6.20 41.88
N ALA A 301 -57.23 -6.70 42.35
CA ALA A 301 -57.98 -7.75 41.66
C ALA A 301 -58.57 -7.34 40.29
N SER A 302 -58.47 -6.05 39.93
CA SER A 302 -58.91 -5.50 38.64
C SER A 302 -57.78 -5.47 37.60
N GLY A 303 -56.55 -5.83 37.98
CA GLY A 303 -55.36 -5.79 37.14
C GLY A 303 -54.74 -4.38 37.06
N VAL A 304 -53.44 -4.28 37.37
CA VAL A 304 -52.66 -3.04 37.23
C VAL A 304 -51.46 -3.33 36.33
N CYS A 305 -51.25 -2.51 35.30
CA CYS A 305 -50.07 -2.64 34.43
C CYS A 305 -48.78 -2.50 35.24
N ILE A 306 -47.90 -3.50 35.16
CA ILE A 306 -46.52 -3.43 35.60
C ILE A 306 -45.71 -2.69 34.53
N GLY A 307 -45.86 -3.11 33.27
CA GLY A 307 -45.22 -2.51 32.11
C GLY A 307 -45.23 -3.47 30.93
N SER A 308 -44.51 -3.11 29.87
CA SER A 308 -44.36 -3.92 28.65
C SER A 308 -42.93 -3.83 28.13
N HIS A 309 -42.50 -4.86 27.40
CA HIS A 309 -41.19 -4.91 26.76
C HIS A 309 -41.31 -5.60 25.39
N THR A 310 -40.65 -5.05 24.38
CA THR A 310 -40.64 -5.60 23.01
C THR A 310 -39.35 -6.36 22.80
N PHE A 311 -39.46 -7.66 22.54
CA PHE A 311 -38.30 -8.53 22.38
C PHE A 311 -37.90 -8.61 20.92
N ASN A 312 -36.84 -7.91 20.52
CA ASN A 312 -36.39 -7.87 19.13
C ASN A 312 -35.34 -8.95 18.82
N THR A 313 -34.58 -9.37 19.82
CA THR A 313 -33.48 -10.33 19.62
C THR A 313 -33.97 -11.76 19.85
N PRO A 314 -33.85 -12.68 18.87
CA PRO A 314 -34.20 -14.08 19.08
C PRO A 314 -33.36 -14.72 20.20
N GLY A 315 -33.95 -15.62 20.98
CA GLY A 315 -33.27 -16.31 22.08
C GLY A 315 -34.18 -16.64 23.26
N VAL A 316 -33.60 -17.18 24.33
CA VAL A 316 -34.32 -17.53 25.57
C VAL A 316 -34.02 -16.50 26.66
N TYR A 317 -35.08 -15.87 27.15
CA TYR A 317 -35.06 -14.87 28.21
C TYR A 317 -35.55 -15.47 29.50
N THR A 318 -34.82 -15.29 30.59
CA THR A 318 -35.21 -15.70 31.94
C THR A 318 -35.37 -14.47 32.83
N TYR A 319 -36.44 -14.42 33.63
CA TYR A 319 -36.70 -13.31 34.54
C TYR A 319 -37.37 -13.76 35.83
N ASP A 320 -37.23 -12.96 36.88
CA ASP A 320 -37.85 -13.20 38.18
C ASP A 320 -38.47 -11.94 38.81
N CYS A 321 -39.12 -12.14 39.95
CA CYS A 321 -39.63 -11.06 40.79
C CYS A 321 -38.64 -10.80 41.93
N SER A 322 -38.00 -9.64 41.93
CA SER A 322 -36.95 -9.27 42.90
C SER A 322 -37.51 -8.82 44.26
N ILE A 323 -38.84 -8.76 44.39
CA ILE A 323 -39.50 -8.36 45.63
C ILE A 323 -39.35 -9.43 46.72
N GLY A 324 -38.51 -9.12 47.72
CA GLY A 324 -38.38 -9.89 48.94
C GLY A 324 -37.94 -11.34 48.69
N SER A 325 -38.82 -12.30 48.98
CA SER A 325 -38.54 -13.73 48.77
C SER A 325 -39.34 -14.33 47.62
N HIS A 326 -39.85 -13.52 46.67
CA HIS A 326 -40.73 -14.00 45.60
C HIS A 326 -40.02 -14.96 44.64
N ALA A 327 -38.84 -14.61 44.12
CA ALA A 327 -38.01 -15.52 43.32
C ALA A 327 -37.70 -16.83 44.05
N ALA A 328 -37.33 -16.75 45.35
CA ALA A 328 -37.05 -17.92 46.19
C ALA A 328 -38.29 -18.81 46.46
N LEU A 329 -39.49 -18.28 46.26
CA LEU A 329 -40.76 -19.01 46.34
C LEU A 329 -41.25 -19.51 44.97
N GLY A 330 -40.45 -19.32 43.91
CA GLY A 330 -40.71 -19.85 42.57
C GLY A 330 -41.28 -18.84 41.57
N MET A 331 -41.28 -17.54 41.88
CA MET A 331 -41.73 -16.50 40.96
C MET A 331 -40.66 -16.18 39.91
N VAL A 332 -40.43 -17.14 39.01
CA VAL A 332 -39.46 -17.10 37.90
C VAL A 332 -40.19 -17.54 36.63
N ALA A 333 -39.86 -16.95 35.50
CA ALA A 333 -40.46 -17.30 34.21
C ALA A 333 -39.48 -17.14 33.05
N THR A 334 -39.84 -17.72 31.90
CA THR A 334 -39.05 -17.66 30.66
C THR A 334 -39.88 -17.19 29.48
N ILE A 335 -39.24 -16.45 28.56
CA ILE A 335 -39.78 -16.09 27.24
C ILE A 335 -38.82 -16.61 26.18
N THR A 336 -39.29 -17.45 25.27
CA THR A 336 -38.55 -17.86 24.07
C THR A 336 -38.98 -16.99 22.91
N VAL A 337 -38.03 -16.33 22.25
CA VAL A 337 -38.25 -15.40 21.14
C VAL A 337 -37.70 -16.04 19.89
N GLY A 338 -38.57 -16.35 18.93
CA GLY A 338 -38.25 -17.09 17.72
C GLY A 338 -38.16 -18.61 17.92
N THR A 339 -37.65 -19.28 16.89
CA THR A 339 -37.47 -20.74 16.82
C THR A 339 -36.00 -21.08 17.07
N GLY A 340 -35.72 -21.78 18.16
CA GLY A 340 -34.38 -22.32 18.44
C GLY A 340 -34.08 -23.56 17.61
N GLY A 341 -32.82 -23.73 17.22
CA GLY A 341 -32.31 -24.91 16.55
C GLY A 341 -30.93 -24.65 15.96
N CYS A 342 -30.32 -25.64 15.33
CA CYS A 342 -29.01 -25.41 14.76
C CYS A 342 -29.08 -24.45 13.57
N THR A 343 -28.37 -23.31 13.66
CA THR A 343 -28.29 -22.28 12.60
C THR A 343 -27.12 -22.49 11.64
N ASN A 344 -26.22 -23.44 11.92
CA ASN A 344 -25.13 -23.77 11.01
C ASN A 344 -25.66 -24.65 9.86
N ALA A 345 -25.67 -24.11 8.64
CA ALA A 345 -26.11 -24.81 7.43
C ALA A 345 -25.35 -26.12 7.15
N ALA A 346 -24.09 -26.20 7.60
CA ALA A 346 -23.25 -27.38 7.45
C ALA A 346 -23.61 -28.52 8.44
N ALA A 347 -24.32 -28.21 9.54
CA ALA A 347 -24.63 -29.19 10.57
C ALA A 347 -25.64 -30.26 10.10
N PRO A 348 -25.45 -31.56 10.41
CA PRO A 348 -26.41 -32.61 10.06
C PRO A 348 -27.82 -32.42 10.61
N ASN A 349 -27.97 -31.57 11.64
CA ASN A 349 -29.25 -31.19 12.22
C ASN A 349 -29.57 -29.70 12.03
N TYR A 350 -29.00 -29.08 10.98
CA TYR A 350 -29.37 -27.74 10.55
C TYR A 350 -30.90 -27.62 10.47
N ASN A 351 -31.41 -26.59 11.11
CA ASN A 351 -32.82 -26.27 11.08
C ASN A 351 -32.99 -24.97 10.29
N PRO A 352 -33.43 -25.01 9.03
CA PRO A 352 -33.63 -23.81 8.22
C PRO A 352 -34.74 -22.88 8.74
N SER A 353 -35.51 -23.34 9.73
CA SER A 353 -36.50 -22.52 10.44
C SER A 353 -35.95 -21.93 11.75
N ALA A 354 -34.70 -22.22 12.14
CA ALA A 354 -34.09 -21.68 13.35
C ALA A 354 -33.60 -20.24 13.11
N ASN A 355 -33.89 -19.36 14.07
CA ASN A 355 -33.48 -17.96 14.06
C ASN A 355 -32.52 -17.58 15.21
N PHE A 356 -32.19 -18.54 16.08
CA PHE A 356 -31.01 -18.49 16.95
C PHE A 356 -30.50 -19.90 17.25
N ASP A 357 -29.20 -20.02 17.48
CA ASP A 357 -28.58 -21.27 17.91
C ASP A 357 -28.93 -21.55 19.38
N ASP A 358 -29.66 -22.63 19.63
CA ASP A 358 -30.03 -23.10 20.97
C ASP A 358 -28.99 -24.04 21.58
N GLY A 359 -27.83 -24.18 20.94
CA GLY A 359 -26.75 -25.08 21.33
C GLY A 359 -26.99 -26.53 20.88
N SER A 360 -27.94 -26.76 19.97
CA SER A 360 -28.21 -28.10 19.42
C SER A 360 -27.32 -28.48 18.25
N CYS A 361 -26.51 -27.58 17.67
CA CYS A 361 -25.66 -27.90 16.53
C CYS A 361 -24.75 -29.11 16.77
N ILE A 362 -24.89 -30.12 15.92
CA ILE A 362 -23.98 -31.27 15.87
C ILE A 362 -22.74 -30.85 15.06
N GLU A 363 -21.56 -31.01 15.65
CA GLU A 363 -20.27 -30.78 14.99
C GLU A 363 -20.15 -31.58 13.68
N VAL A 364 -19.78 -30.89 12.60
CA VAL A 364 -19.59 -31.47 11.26
C VAL A 364 -18.17 -32.01 11.18
N SER A 365 -18.01 -33.33 11.03
CA SER A 365 -16.74 -33.90 10.58
C SER A 365 -16.79 -34.07 9.07
N THR A 366 -16.06 -33.24 8.33
CA THR A 366 -15.87 -33.40 6.89
C THR A 366 -15.11 -34.69 6.62
N THR A 367 -15.59 -35.50 5.68
CA THR A 367 -14.87 -36.65 5.14
C THR A 367 -14.12 -36.19 3.89
N SER A 368 -12.82 -36.41 3.83
CA SER A 368 -12.02 -36.09 2.64
C SER A 368 -12.49 -36.88 1.43
N ILE A 369 -12.34 -36.32 0.22
CA ILE A 369 -12.70 -37.01 -1.02
C ILE A 369 -11.88 -38.31 -1.15
N ALA A 370 -10.60 -38.26 -0.82
CA ALA A 370 -9.73 -39.43 -0.84
C ALA A 370 -10.21 -40.57 0.07
N ASP A 371 -10.71 -40.26 1.28
CA ASP A 371 -11.26 -41.28 2.17
C ASP A 371 -12.56 -41.89 1.61
N ILE A 372 -13.40 -41.07 0.97
CA ILE A 372 -14.64 -41.54 0.31
C ILE A 372 -14.29 -42.49 -0.83
N GLN A 373 -13.41 -42.06 -1.74
CA GLN A 373 -12.98 -42.82 -2.91
C GLN A 373 -12.31 -44.15 -2.52
N LEU A 374 -11.31 -44.11 -1.63
CA LEU A 374 -10.64 -45.33 -1.14
C LEU A 374 -11.57 -46.23 -0.32
N GLY A 375 -12.47 -45.63 0.47
CA GLY A 375 -13.45 -46.36 1.26
C GLY A 375 -14.48 -47.08 0.38
N GLN A 376 -14.77 -46.52 -0.80
CA GLN A 376 -15.72 -47.08 -1.75
C GLN A 376 -15.20 -48.36 -2.42
N GLU A 377 -13.88 -48.54 -2.57
CA GLU A 377 -13.29 -49.84 -2.97
C GLU A 377 -13.67 -50.99 -2.02
N THR A 378 -14.05 -50.66 -0.78
CA THR A 378 -14.48 -51.63 0.24
C THR A 378 -15.96 -51.52 0.62
N GLU A 379 -16.74 -50.75 -0.15
CA GLU A 379 -18.18 -50.48 0.08
C GLU A 379 -18.48 -49.85 1.45
N VAL A 380 -17.52 -49.15 2.08
CA VAL A 380 -17.68 -48.58 3.43
C VAL A 380 -18.61 -47.38 3.44
N PHE A 381 -18.66 -46.61 2.34
CA PHE A 381 -19.47 -45.41 2.22
C PHE A 381 -20.73 -45.59 1.37
N THR A 382 -20.99 -46.77 0.81
CA THR A 382 -22.19 -47.05 0.01
C THR A 382 -23.47 -46.68 0.77
N ASP A 383 -24.32 -45.84 0.16
CA ASP A 383 -25.56 -45.30 0.72
C ASP A 383 -25.39 -44.46 2.01
N SER A 384 -24.15 -44.16 2.40
CA SER A 384 -23.87 -43.31 3.57
C SER A 384 -23.94 -41.83 3.18
N VAL A 385 -24.52 -41.03 4.06
CA VAL A 385 -24.52 -39.57 3.91
C VAL A 385 -23.19 -39.04 4.44
N VAL A 386 -22.45 -38.35 3.59
CA VAL A 386 -21.17 -37.71 3.91
C VAL A 386 -21.29 -36.20 3.74
N VAL A 387 -20.44 -35.47 4.45
CA VAL A 387 -20.16 -34.05 4.19
C VAL A 387 -18.74 -33.99 3.67
N THR A 388 -18.53 -33.36 2.52
CA THR A 388 -17.22 -33.22 1.88
C THR A 388 -17.10 -31.83 1.27
N SER A 389 -15.89 -31.39 0.96
CA SER A 389 -15.65 -30.07 0.40
C SER A 389 -14.63 -30.13 -0.72
N GLY A 390 -14.76 -29.28 -1.73
CA GLY A 390 -13.80 -29.20 -2.82
C GLY A 390 -14.09 -28.02 -3.75
N ILE A 391 -13.16 -27.75 -4.66
CA ILE A 391 -13.34 -26.77 -5.73
C ILE A 391 -14.01 -27.46 -6.91
N VAL A 392 -15.05 -26.84 -7.48
CA VAL A 392 -15.70 -27.31 -8.70
C VAL A 392 -14.73 -27.20 -9.87
N THR A 393 -14.35 -28.34 -10.45
CA THR A 393 -13.39 -28.43 -11.54
C THR A 393 -14.03 -28.53 -12.92
N GLY A 394 -15.33 -28.88 -13.01
CA GLY A 394 -16.08 -29.02 -14.26
C GLY A 394 -17.59 -29.15 -14.05
N VAL A 395 -18.38 -28.59 -14.96
CA VAL A 395 -19.86 -28.62 -14.92
C VAL A 395 -20.40 -29.11 -16.28
N PHE A 396 -21.07 -30.26 -16.27
CA PHE A 396 -21.52 -30.99 -17.47
C PHE A 396 -23.03 -31.29 -17.35
N GLY A 397 -23.83 -30.22 -17.34
CA GLY A 397 -25.25 -30.29 -17.06
C GLY A 397 -25.52 -30.65 -15.60
N SER A 398 -26.08 -31.83 -15.34
CA SER A 398 -26.32 -32.31 -13.96
C SER A 398 -25.11 -32.99 -13.33
N ASN A 399 -24.05 -33.30 -14.06
CA ASN A 399 -22.82 -33.85 -13.50
C ASN A 399 -21.84 -32.71 -13.21
N VAL A 400 -21.28 -32.69 -12.00
CA VAL A 400 -20.29 -31.70 -11.59
C VAL A 400 -19.10 -32.44 -11.00
N SER A 401 -17.87 -32.10 -11.39
CA SER A 401 -16.67 -32.64 -10.74
C SER A 401 -16.17 -31.65 -9.69
N ILE A 402 -15.76 -32.16 -8.53
CA ILE A 402 -15.11 -31.39 -7.45
C ILE A 402 -13.79 -32.04 -7.07
N GLN A 403 -12.85 -31.24 -6.54
CA GLN A 403 -11.55 -31.73 -6.11
C GLN A 403 -11.05 -31.03 -4.84
N ASP A 404 -10.47 -31.80 -3.90
CA ASP A 404 -10.05 -31.33 -2.57
C ASP A 404 -8.52 -31.35 -2.34
N GLY A 405 -7.74 -31.16 -3.41
CA GLY A 405 -6.29 -31.13 -3.37
C GLY A 405 -5.65 -31.51 -4.70
N GLN A 406 -4.43 -32.05 -4.65
CA GLN A 406 -3.72 -32.60 -5.81
C GLN A 406 -3.44 -34.10 -5.58
N GLY A 407 -3.23 -34.84 -6.68
CA GLY A 407 -2.88 -36.24 -6.69
C GLY A 407 -4.07 -37.20 -6.73
N ALA A 408 -3.75 -38.48 -6.69
CA ALA A 408 -4.71 -39.58 -6.79
C ALA A 408 -5.81 -39.50 -5.72
N TYR A 409 -7.04 -39.84 -6.12
CA TYR A 409 -8.25 -39.90 -5.31
C TYR A 409 -8.71 -38.56 -4.74
N SER A 410 -8.19 -37.43 -5.23
CA SER A 410 -8.60 -36.09 -4.77
C SER A 410 -9.89 -35.58 -5.42
N GLY A 411 -10.39 -36.26 -6.45
CA GLY A 411 -11.53 -35.84 -7.25
C GLY A 411 -12.79 -36.69 -7.02
N MET A 412 -13.96 -36.09 -7.21
CA MET A 412 -15.25 -36.79 -7.08
C MET A 412 -16.34 -36.11 -7.90
N TRP A 413 -17.32 -36.91 -8.30
CA TRP A 413 -18.49 -36.45 -9.04
C TRP A 413 -19.67 -36.15 -8.10
N LEU A 414 -20.41 -35.10 -8.42
CA LEU A 414 -21.70 -34.75 -7.87
C LEU A 414 -22.75 -34.88 -8.98
N TYR A 415 -23.93 -35.41 -8.64
CA TYR A 415 -25.04 -35.51 -9.57
C TYR A 415 -26.25 -34.72 -9.06
N ALA A 416 -26.68 -33.74 -9.86
CA ALA A 416 -27.82 -32.86 -9.62
C ALA A 416 -27.74 -32.13 -8.25
N PRO A 417 -26.72 -31.29 -8.03
CA PRO A 417 -26.68 -30.42 -6.85
C PRO A 417 -27.95 -29.54 -6.79
N ASP A 418 -28.40 -29.21 -5.59
CA ASP A 418 -29.64 -28.46 -5.35
C ASP A 418 -29.54 -26.97 -5.68
N VAL A 419 -28.31 -26.44 -5.75
CA VAL A 419 -28.00 -25.09 -6.23
C VAL A 419 -27.14 -25.16 -7.51
N PRO A 420 -27.32 -24.22 -8.45
CA PRO A 420 -26.38 -24.07 -9.57
C PRO A 420 -24.98 -23.74 -9.05
N VAL A 421 -23.97 -24.38 -9.63
CA VAL A 421 -22.55 -24.16 -9.31
C VAL A 421 -21.77 -23.88 -10.60
N MET A 422 -20.68 -23.14 -10.47
CA MET A 422 -19.78 -22.77 -11.55
C MET A 422 -18.39 -23.34 -11.30
N VAL A 423 -17.62 -23.52 -12.38
CA VAL A 423 -16.20 -23.88 -12.28
C VAL A 423 -15.46 -22.81 -11.47
N GLY A 424 -14.67 -23.24 -10.49
CA GLY A 424 -13.98 -22.33 -9.54
C GLY A 424 -14.77 -22.04 -8.25
N ASP A 425 -16.02 -22.48 -8.11
CA ASP A 425 -16.72 -22.42 -6.82
C ASP A 425 -16.09 -23.37 -5.80
N ALA A 426 -15.74 -22.87 -4.61
CA ALA A 426 -15.38 -23.72 -3.49
C ALA A 426 -16.67 -24.07 -2.72
N ILE A 427 -16.97 -25.37 -2.65
CA ILE A 427 -18.26 -25.84 -2.13
C ILE A 427 -18.10 -26.85 -1.00
N GLU A 428 -19.07 -26.87 -0.11
CA GLU A 428 -19.34 -27.99 0.80
C GLU A 428 -20.58 -28.74 0.30
N ALA A 429 -20.44 -30.05 0.07
CA ALA A 429 -21.50 -30.92 -0.44
C ALA A 429 -21.88 -31.97 0.60
N THR A 430 -23.17 -32.02 0.93
CA THR A 430 -23.76 -33.03 1.83
C THR A 430 -24.71 -33.92 1.06
N GLY A 431 -24.45 -35.23 1.02
CA GLY A 431 -25.33 -36.15 0.32
C GLY A 431 -24.91 -37.61 0.45
N ALA A 432 -25.72 -38.51 -0.11
CA ALA A 432 -25.42 -39.94 -0.10
C ALA A 432 -24.39 -40.28 -1.19
N VAL A 433 -23.37 -41.07 -0.84
CA VAL A 433 -22.44 -41.66 -1.81
C VAL A 433 -23.16 -42.78 -2.56
N VAL A 434 -23.15 -42.69 -3.89
CA VAL A 434 -23.85 -43.57 -4.82
C VAL A 434 -22.89 -44.04 -5.90
N GLU A 435 -23.04 -45.30 -6.27
CA GLU A 435 -22.37 -45.91 -7.41
C GLU A 435 -23.30 -45.88 -8.64
N TYR A 436 -22.89 -45.20 -9.70
CA TYR A 436 -23.66 -45.11 -10.95
C TYR A 436 -22.82 -45.55 -12.15
N PHE A 437 -23.12 -46.72 -12.71
CA PHE A 437 -22.34 -47.34 -13.80
C PHE A 437 -20.85 -47.59 -13.51
N GLY A 438 -20.49 -47.76 -12.23
CA GLY A 438 -19.09 -47.95 -11.82
C GLY A 438 -18.37 -46.66 -11.46
N LYS A 439 -19.09 -45.53 -11.42
CA LYS A 439 -18.60 -44.22 -10.98
C LYS A 439 -19.04 -43.90 -9.57
N THR A 440 -18.08 -43.46 -8.76
CA THR A 440 -18.33 -42.96 -7.41
C THR A 440 -18.78 -41.50 -7.48
N GLN A 441 -19.99 -41.23 -6.99
CA GLN A 441 -20.56 -39.89 -6.98
C GLN A 441 -21.43 -39.62 -5.74
N ILE A 442 -21.68 -38.34 -5.43
CA ILE A 442 -22.71 -37.95 -4.46
C ILE A 442 -23.99 -37.61 -5.21
N GLY A 443 -25.09 -38.29 -4.87
CA GLY A 443 -26.38 -38.13 -5.54
C GLY A 443 -27.30 -37.10 -4.87
N ASN A 444 -27.78 -36.12 -5.65
CA ASN A 444 -28.62 -34.99 -5.22
C ASN A 444 -28.10 -34.31 -3.93
N PRO A 445 -26.82 -33.87 -3.90
CA PRO A 445 -26.26 -33.24 -2.71
C PRO A 445 -26.93 -31.90 -2.41
N ALA A 446 -27.08 -31.60 -1.13
CA ALA A 446 -27.26 -30.23 -0.66
C ALA A 446 -25.89 -29.53 -0.68
N VAL A 447 -25.79 -28.42 -1.40
CA VAL A 447 -24.53 -27.72 -1.64
C VAL A 447 -24.56 -26.32 -1.04
N VAL A 448 -23.47 -25.96 -0.35
CA VAL A 448 -23.21 -24.61 0.15
C VAL A 448 -21.97 -24.07 -0.57
N ILE A 449 -22.12 -22.94 -1.26
CA ILE A 449 -21.00 -22.22 -1.87
C ILE A 449 -20.30 -21.40 -0.77
N THR A 450 -19.02 -21.67 -0.56
CA THR A 450 -18.20 -21.04 0.50
C THR A 450 -17.35 -19.88 -0.03
N SER A 451 -16.92 -19.95 -1.29
CA SER A 451 -16.29 -18.85 -2.05
C SER A 451 -16.43 -19.12 -3.55
N GLN A 452 -16.31 -18.08 -4.38
CA GLN A 452 -16.43 -18.16 -5.85
C GLN A 452 -15.18 -17.61 -6.52
N GLY A 453 -14.93 -18.00 -7.78
CA GLY A 453 -13.80 -17.50 -8.58
C GLY A 453 -12.43 -17.98 -8.08
N ASN A 454 -12.38 -19.12 -7.38
CA ASN A 454 -11.11 -19.66 -6.90
C ASN A 454 -10.31 -20.28 -8.04
N ASP A 455 -8.97 -20.22 -7.94
CA ASP A 455 -8.08 -20.93 -8.85
C ASP A 455 -8.37 -22.43 -8.85
N LEU A 456 -8.36 -23.03 -10.03
CA LEU A 456 -8.50 -24.47 -10.16
C LEU A 456 -7.24 -25.21 -9.66
N PRO A 457 -7.40 -26.42 -9.09
CA PRO A 457 -6.25 -27.28 -8.84
C PRO A 457 -5.44 -27.48 -10.13
N THR A 458 -4.10 -27.40 -10.05
CA THR A 458 -3.26 -27.71 -11.21
C THR A 458 -3.57 -29.13 -11.72
N PRO A 459 -3.82 -29.32 -13.04
CA PRO A 459 -4.08 -30.64 -13.59
C PRO A 459 -2.93 -31.62 -13.38
N GLU A 460 -3.26 -32.88 -13.12
CA GLU A 460 -2.26 -33.95 -13.00
C GLU A 460 -1.76 -34.38 -14.37
N MET A 461 -0.46 -34.24 -14.60
CA MET A 461 0.21 -34.60 -15.85
C MET A 461 0.45 -36.11 -15.92
N LEU A 462 -0.31 -36.81 -16.75
CA LEU A 462 -0.29 -38.27 -16.81
C LEU A 462 0.03 -38.79 -18.21
N SER A 463 0.58 -40.01 -18.27
CA SER A 463 0.58 -40.78 -19.52
C SER A 463 -0.85 -41.25 -19.84
N THR A 464 -1.16 -41.49 -21.11
CA THR A 464 -2.52 -41.98 -21.46
C THR A 464 -2.85 -43.33 -20.84
N LEU A 465 -1.84 -44.15 -20.54
CA LEU A 465 -2.01 -45.40 -19.79
C LEU A 465 -2.26 -45.17 -18.29
N ASP A 466 -1.51 -44.27 -17.65
CA ASP A 466 -1.63 -44.03 -16.20
C ASP A 466 -2.94 -43.31 -15.86
N ALA A 467 -3.41 -42.43 -16.74
CA ALA A 467 -4.72 -41.77 -16.66
C ALA A 467 -5.89 -42.77 -16.73
N ASN A 468 -5.69 -43.95 -17.33
CA ASN A 468 -6.73 -44.96 -17.48
C ASN A 468 -6.87 -45.84 -16.21
N ALA A 469 -7.08 -45.20 -15.05
CA ALA A 469 -7.13 -45.85 -13.75
C ALA A 469 -8.09 -45.17 -12.76
N GLU A 470 -8.70 -45.97 -11.89
CA GLU A 470 -9.66 -45.57 -10.85
C GLU A 470 -9.15 -44.43 -9.96
N ALA A 471 -7.86 -44.45 -9.65
CA ALA A 471 -7.21 -43.46 -8.80
C ALA A 471 -7.33 -42.02 -9.31
N TRP A 472 -7.71 -41.82 -10.56
CA TRP A 472 -7.84 -40.50 -11.18
C TRP A 472 -9.30 -40.14 -11.47
N GLU A 473 -10.28 -40.99 -11.13
CA GLU A 473 -11.70 -40.66 -11.29
C GLU A 473 -12.05 -39.35 -10.58
N GLY A 474 -12.68 -38.44 -11.31
CA GLY A 474 -13.08 -37.11 -10.84
C GLY A 474 -11.93 -36.10 -10.72
N VAL A 475 -10.68 -36.54 -10.86
CA VAL A 475 -9.50 -35.67 -10.78
C VAL A 475 -9.32 -34.93 -12.10
N LEU A 476 -8.96 -33.65 -12.03
CA LEU A 476 -8.56 -32.85 -13.18
C LEU A 476 -7.18 -33.32 -13.66
N ILE A 477 -7.12 -33.88 -14.87
CA ILE A 477 -5.90 -34.42 -15.46
C ILE A 477 -5.56 -33.72 -16.77
N GLN A 478 -4.29 -33.80 -17.16
CA GLN A 478 -3.83 -33.41 -18.49
C GLN A 478 -3.01 -34.54 -19.13
N VAL A 479 -3.31 -34.86 -20.38
CA VAL A 479 -2.63 -35.86 -21.19
C VAL A 479 -2.26 -35.25 -22.55
N THR A 480 -1.14 -35.68 -23.14
CA THR A 480 -0.72 -35.24 -24.48
C THR A 480 -0.47 -36.46 -25.37
N GLY A 481 -1.02 -36.50 -26.58
CA GLY A 481 -0.80 -37.64 -27.48
C GLY A 481 -1.35 -37.46 -28.90
N SER A 482 -1.21 -38.50 -29.72
CA SER A 482 -1.82 -38.55 -31.06
C SER A 482 -3.25 -39.06 -30.98
N VAL A 483 -4.15 -38.52 -31.80
CA VAL A 483 -5.47 -39.12 -32.05
C VAL A 483 -5.28 -40.46 -32.77
N THR A 484 -5.52 -41.56 -32.07
CA THR A 484 -5.44 -42.91 -32.65
C THR A 484 -6.77 -43.35 -33.28
N ASN A 485 -7.88 -42.77 -32.83
CA ASN A 485 -9.19 -42.96 -33.44
C ASN A 485 -10.11 -41.74 -33.21
N ALA A 486 -10.44 -41.02 -34.29
CA ALA A 486 -11.27 -39.81 -34.23
C ALA A 486 -12.79 -40.04 -34.04
N ALA A 487 -13.26 -41.30 -34.03
CA ALA A 487 -14.69 -41.61 -33.88
C ALA A 487 -14.92 -42.98 -33.24
N LEU A 488 -14.93 -43.04 -31.91
CA LEU A 488 -15.42 -44.19 -31.15
C LEU A 488 -16.97 -44.26 -31.13
N GLY A 489 -17.62 -43.12 -31.42
CA GLY A 489 -19.08 -42.97 -31.46
C GLY A 489 -19.61 -42.33 -30.18
N PHE A 490 -20.83 -41.77 -30.25
CA PHE A 490 -21.46 -41.05 -29.12
C PHE A 490 -20.65 -39.86 -28.58
N GLY A 491 -19.90 -39.14 -29.44
CA GLY A 491 -19.06 -38.02 -29.00
C GLY A 491 -17.65 -38.41 -28.60
N GLU A 492 -17.36 -39.71 -28.47
CA GLU A 492 -16.08 -40.19 -27.97
C GLU A 492 -15.01 -40.39 -29.06
N TRP A 493 -13.76 -40.13 -28.69
CA TRP A 493 -12.56 -40.35 -29.51
C TRP A 493 -11.38 -40.85 -28.66
N ALA A 494 -10.30 -41.33 -29.30
CA ALA A 494 -9.14 -41.93 -28.62
C ALA A 494 -7.83 -41.15 -28.87
N LEU A 495 -7.06 -40.97 -27.80
CA LEU A 495 -5.75 -40.34 -27.76
C LEU A 495 -4.69 -41.32 -27.20
N SER A 496 -3.46 -41.28 -27.74
CA SER A 496 -2.34 -42.08 -27.21
C SER A 496 -1.01 -41.35 -27.29
N ASP A 497 -0.25 -41.37 -26.19
CA ASP A 497 1.15 -40.97 -26.14
C ASP A 497 2.13 -42.12 -26.52
N GLY A 498 1.58 -43.28 -26.92
CA GLY A 498 2.32 -44.52 -27.19
C GLY A 498 2.35 -45.52 -26.02
N SER A 499 1.87 -45.15 -24.83
CA SER A 499 1.74 -46.03 -23.66
C SER A 499 0.43 -46.84 -23.68
N GLY A 500 -0.63 -46.30 -24.25
CA GLY A 500 -1.96 -46.92 -24.40
C GLY A 500 -2.99 -45.93 -24.95
N ASP A 501 -4.17 -46.41 -25.34
CA ASP A 501 -5.29 -45.52 -25.73
C ASP A 501 -6.07 -45.07 -24.48
N LEU A 502 -6.39 -43.77 -24.41
CA LEU A 502 -7.33 -43.18 -23.47
C LEU A 502 -8.50 -42.56 -24.26
N ALA A 503 -9.72 -42.72 -23.76
CA ALA A 503 -10.88 -42.09 -24.38
C ALA A 503 -11.03 -40.63 -23.93
N VAL A 504 -11.59 -39.80 -24.79
CA VAL A 504 -11.97 -38.40 -24.54
C VAL A 504 -13.39 -38.22 -25.05
N ASP A 505 -14.19 -37.41 -24.36
CA ASP A 505 -15.64 -37.28 -24.56
C ASP A 505 -16.08 -35.81 -24.62
N ASP A 506 -17.19 -35.54 -25.30
CA ASP A 506 -17.64 -34.21 -25.73
C ASP A 506 -18.66 -33.55 -24.79
N ALA A 507 -18.78 -34.04 -23.54
CA ALA A 507 -19.89 -33.66 -22.66
C ALA A 507 -19.98 -32.17 -22.32
N GLY A 508 -18.85 -31.46 -22.27
CA GLY A 508 -18.80 -30.00 -22.09
C GLY A 508 -18.38 -29.25 -23.34
N TYR A 509 -17.46 -29.80 -24.13
CA TYR A 509 -16.99 -29.21 -25.38
C TYR A 509 -16.83 -30.23 -26.51
N ASP A 510 -17.45 -29.94 -27.65
CA ASP A 510 -17.40 -30.80 -28.85
C ASP A 510 -16.17 -30.49 -29.72
N ALA A 511 -15.03 -31.08 -29.32
CA ALA A 511 -13.78 -30.99 -30.05
C ALA A 511 -13.83 -31.66 -31.45
N ILE A 512 -14.78 -32.57 -31.67
CA ILE A 512 -14.96 -33.23 -32.97
C ILE A 512 -15.59 -32.25 -33.95
N ASP A 513 -16.69 -31.60 -33.58
CA ASP A 513 -17.35 -30.60 -34.41
C ASP A 513 -16.49 -29.32 -34.57
N ALA A 514 -15.65 -29.00 -33.59
CA ALA A 514 -14.64 -27.94 -33.70
C ALA A 514 -13.51 -28.23 -34.71
N GLY A 515 -13.39 -29.48 -35.19
CA GLY A 515 -12.44 -29.87 -36.23
C GLY A 515 -11.01 -30.13 -35.76
N VAL A 516 -10.74 -30.06 -34.45
CA VAL A 516 -9.40 -30.34 -33.88
C VAL A 516 -9.10 -31.85 -33.78
N VAL A 517 -10.14 -32.70 -33.78
CA VAL A 517 -10.01 -34.16 -33.70
C VAL A 517 -9.93 -34.78 -35.11
N ALA A 518 -8.71 -35.07 -35.56
CA ALA A 518 -8.46 -35.87 -36.76
C ALA A 518 -7.34 -36.89 -36.50
N ALA A 519 -7.37 -38.03 -37.21
CA ALA A 519 -6.35 -39.07 -37.03
C ALA A 519 -4.93 -38.49 -37.23
N ASP A 520 -4.00 -38.90 -36.37
CA ASP A 520 -2.61 -38.43 -36.29
C ASP A 520 -2.42 -36.98 -35.79
N ASN A 521 -3.49 -36.21 -35.52
CA ASN A 521 -3.35 -34.92 -34.83
C ASN A 521 -2.76 -35.13 -33.43
N GLN A 522 -1.84 -34.25 -33.03
CA GLN A 522 -1.31 -34.21 -31.68
C GLN A 522 -2.13 -33.23 -30.85
N LEU A 523 -2.70 -33.66 -29.73
CA LEU A 523 -3.46 -32.79 -28.83
C LEU A 523 -2.93 -32.88 -27.40
N GLN A 524 -2.93 -31.73 -26.73
CA GLN A 524 -2.96 -31.64 -25.27
C GLN A 524 -4.42 -31.55 -24.83
N VAL A 525 -4.83 -32.49 -23.98
CA VAL A 525 -6.20 -32.59 -23.49
C VAL A 525 -6.21 -32.45 -21.97
N THR A 526 -7.05 -31.54 -21.47
CA THR A 526 -7.26 -31.31 -20.03
C THR A 526 -8.72 -31.55 -19.68
N GLY A 527 -9.01 -32.15 -18.52
CA GLY A 527 -10.39 -32.35 -18.09
C GLY A 527 -10.52 -33.30 -16.91
N ALA A 528 -11.70 -33.34 -16.31
CA ALA A 528 -11.98 -34.28 -15.22
C ALA A 528 -12.18 -35.69 -15.79
N LEU A 529 -11.59 -36.71 -15.15
CA LEU A 529 -11.76 -38.08 -15.59
C LEU A 529 -13.13 -38.64 -15.14
N ASP A 530 -13.94 -39.10 -16.09
CA ASP A 530 -15.19 -39.81 -15.85
C ASP A 530 -15.01 -41.30 -16.11
N TYR A 531 -15.69 -42.15 -15.34
CA TYR A 531 -15.90 -43.55 -15.68
C TYR A 531 -17.36 -43.78 -16.04
N SER A 532 -17.62 -44.24 -17.26
CA SER A 532 -18.95 -44.71 -17.61
C SER A 532 -18.90 -45.73 -18.73
N PHE A 533 -19.92 -46.60 -18.76
CA PHE A 533 -20.06 -47.68 -19.74
C PHE A 533 -18.85 -48.62 -19.88
N GLY A 534 -17.98 -48.69 -18.87
CA GLY A 534 -16.84 -49.61 -18.81
C GLY A 534 -15.51 -49.04 -19.30
N ALA A 535 -15.38 -47.72 -19.45
CA ALA A 535 -14.14 -47.05 -19.82
C ALA A 535 -13.95 -45.73 -19.05
N PHE A 536 -12.69 -45.41 -18.76
CA PHE A 536 -12.29 -44.07 -18.30
C PHE A 536 -12.15 -43.13 -19.49
N LYS A 537 -12.59 -41.89 -19.30
CA LYS A 537 -12.57 -40.87 -20.34
C LYS A 537 -12.41 -39.47 -19.75
N VAL A 538 -11.67 -38.63 -20.46
CA VAL A 538 -11.48 -37.22 -20.09
C VAL A 538 -12.67 -36.41 -20.60
N GLN A 539 -13.31 -35.65 -19.71
CA GLN A 539 -14.42 -34.76 -20.05
C GLN A 539 -13.92 -33.33 -20.26
N LEU A 540 -14.06 -32.81 -21.48
CA LEU A 540 -13.64 -31.46 -21.86
C LEU A 540 -14.66 -30.43 -21.40
N ARG A 541 -14.21 -29.32 -20.80
CA ARG A 541 -15.06 -28.24 -20.29
C ARG A 541 -15.30 -27.17 -21.34
N ASP A 542 -14.24 -26.76 -22.04
CA ASP A 542 -14.26 -25.71 -23.05
C ASP A 542 -13.18 -25.94 -24.13
N ALA A 543 -12.97 -24.94 -25.01
CA ALA A 543 -12.00 -25.02 -26.09
C ALA A 543 -10.53 -25.06 -25.62
N MET A 544 -10.21 -24.51 -24.44
CA MET A 544 -8.86 -24.52 -23.88
C MET A 544 -8.44 -25.90 -23.37
N ASP A 545 -9.41 -26.81 -23.18
CA ASP A 545 -9.18 -28.18 -22.77
C ASP A 545 -8.79 -29.13 -23.91
N ALA A 546 -8.87 -28.68 -25.17
CA ALA A 546 -8.48 -29.48 -26.35
C ALA A 546 -7.58 -28.67 -27.28
N GLN A 547 -6.29 -28.58 -26.91
CA GLN A 547 -5.32 -27.77 -27.63
C GLN A 547 -4.58 -28.59 -28.69
N LEU A 548 -4.71 -28.19 -29.96
CA LEU A 548 -4.05 -28.82 -31.09
C LEU A 548 -2.61 -28.31 -31.24
N TYR A 549 -1.66 -29.22 -31.34
CA TYR A 549 -0.29 -28.92 -31.76
C TYR A 549 -0.22 -28.74 -33.28
N GLY A 550 0.44 -27.69 -33.72
CA GLY A 550 0.72 -27.41 -35.13
C GLY A 550 1.22 -25.98 -35.30
N CYS A 551 1.49 -25.55 -36.53
CA CYS A 551 1.97 -24.19 -36.74
C CYS A 551 0.90 -23.13 -36.42
N ALA A 552 1.03 -22.42 -35.29
CA ALA A 552 0.05 -21.46 -34.80
C ALA A 552 0.32 -20.01 -35.23
N VAL A 553 1.39 -19.77 -36.00
CA VAL A 553 1.83 -18.43 -36.37
C VAL A 553 1.25 -17.98 -37.71
N GLU A 554 0.41 -16.95 -37.64
CA GLU A 554 -0.20 -16.31 -38.81
C GLU A 554 0.89 -15.75 -39.74
N GLY A 555 1.00 -16.32 -40.95
CA GLY A 555 2.01 -15.93 -41.95
C GLY A 555 3.05 -17.01 -42.28
N ALA A 556 3.12 -18.09 -41.50
CA ALA A 556 3.89 -19.28 -41.89
C ALA A 556 3.26 -19.97 -43.11
N ALA A 557 4.08 -20.56 -43.97
CA ALA A 557 3.64 -21.26 -45.19
C ALA A 557 2.76 -22.50 -44.89
N ASN A 558 2.84 -23.05 -43.68
CA ASN A 558 2.03 -24.17 -43.18
C ASN A 558 1.22 -23.79 -41.93
N TYR A 559 0.86 -22.51 -41.77
CA TYR A 559 -0.05 -22.04 -40.72
C TYR A 559 -1.33 -22.88 -40.66
N ASN A 560 -1.72 -23.26 -39.45
CA ASN A 560 -2.94 -23.98 -39.11
C ASN A 560 -3.77 -23.13 -38.14
N ASP A 561 -4.90 -22.61 -38.60
CA ASP A 561 -5.81 -21.75 -37.84
C ASP A 561 -6.51 -22.45 -36.67
N LEU A 562 -6.43 -23.78 -36.62
CA LEU A 562 -6.94 -24.60 -35.52
C LEU A 562 -5.85 -24.97 -34.51
N ALA A 563 -4.57 -24.66 -34.77
CA ALA A 563 -3.49 -24.97 -33.84
C ALA A 563 -3.44 -23.92 -32.71
N SER A 564 -3.58 -24.40 -31.48
CA SER A 564 -3.51 -23.56 -30.28
C SER A 564 -2.15 -23.62 -29.60
N ILE A 565 -1.33 -24.63 -29.92
CA ILE A 565 0.04 -24.78 -29.43
C ILE A 565 0.98 -24.87 -30.63
N ASP A 566 1.94 -23.95 -30.72
CA ASP A 566 3.00 -24.04 -31.71
C ASP A 566 3.93 -25.21 -31.40
N ASP A 567 4.10 -26.13 -32.35
CA ASP A 567 4.96 -27.31 -32.21
C ASP A 567 6.34 -27.14 -32.86
N GLY A 568 6.69 -25.90 -33.24
CA GLY A 568 7.92 -25.57 -33.97
C GLY A 568 7.91 -26.07 -35.41
N SER A 569 6.78 -26.57 -35.93
CA SER A 569 6.69 -27.03 -37.32
C SER A 569 6.51 -25.89 -38.32
N CYS A 570 6.38 -24.64 -37.89
CA CYS A 570 6.19 -23.50 -38.78
C CYS A 570 7.33 -23.31 -39.79
N VAL A 571 6.95 -23.15 -41.04
CA VAL A 571 7.83 -22.95 -42.18
C VAL A 571 7.70 -21.50 -42.63
N TYR A 572 8.78 -20.72 -42.49
CA TYR A 572 8.84 -19.32 -42.92
C TYR A 572 9.85 -19.17 -44.07
N GLU A 573 9.55 -18.37 -45.10
CA GLU A 573 10.53 -17.96 -46.12
C GLU A 573 10.88 -16.47 -45.92
N GLY A 574 12.14 -16.14 -45.53
CA GLY A 574 12.60 -14.77 -45.23
C GLY A 574 14.15 -14.60 -45.18
N GLY A 575 14.67 -13.36 -45.18
CA GLY A 575 16.11 -13.02 -45.19
C GLY A 575 16.71 -12.72 -43.80
N GLU A 576 18.05 -12.56 -43.72
CA GLU A 576 18.79 -12.23 -42.49
C GLU A 576 18.40 -10.84 -41.95
N CYS A 577 18.22 -10.74 -40.63
CA CYS A 577 17.85 -9.52 -39.92
C CYS A 577 18.72 -9.34 -38.67
N GLY A 578 18.88 -8.12 -38.19
CA GLY A 578 19.65 -7.85 -36.97
C GLY A 578 19.48 -6.42 -36.47
N LEU A 579 19.97 -6.14 -35.25
CA LEU A 579 19.87 -4.83 -34.60
C LEU A 579 20.53 -3.72 -35.45
N PHE A 580 19.90 -2.54 -35.52
CA PHE A 580 20.43 -1.40 -36.27
C PHE A 580 19.97 -0.04 -35.71
N PHE A 581 20.62 1.05 -36.13
CA PHE A 581 20.22 2.41 -35.80
C PHE A 581 18.96 2.81 -36.60
N SER A 582 17.82 2.89 -35.93
CA SER A 582 16.55 3.28 -36.55
C SER A 582 16.34 4.78 -36.61
N GLU A 583 16.86 5.54 -35.65
CA GLU A 583 16.72 6.99 -35.62
C GLU A 583 17.94 7.66 -34.96
N MET A 584 18.34 8.83 -35.47
CA MET A 584 19.42 9.64 -34.92
C MET A 584 19.00 11.11 -34.93
N ALA A 585 18.95 11.75 -33.76
CA ALA A 585 18.50 13.13 -33.64
C ALA A 585 19.61 14.08 -33.14
N GLU A 586 19.82 15.14 -33.91
CA GLU A 586 20.57 16.33 -33.51
C GLU A 586 19.60 17.52 -33.48
N GLY A 587 18.90 17.66 -32.37
CA GLY A 587 17.93 18.72 -32.11
C GLY A 587 18.56 19.98 -31.53
N SER A 588 17.72 20.94 -31.14
CA SER A 588 18.19 22.18 -30.53
C SER A 588 18.78 21.94 -29.13
N SER A 589 19.84 22.68 -28.80
CA SER A 589 20.55 22.58 -27.52
C SER A 589 21.04 21.15 -27.22
N ASN A 590 20.39 20.46 -26.28
CA ASN A 590 20.76 19.14 -25.81
C ASN A 590 19.70 18.08 -26.21
N ASN A 591 18.76 18.42 -27.09
CA ASN A 591 17.74 17.49 -27.57
C ASN A 591 18.36 16.50 -28.57
N LYS A 592 19.03 15.47 -28.03
CA LYS A 592 19.83 14.54 -28.81
C LYS A 592 19.54 13.12 -28.34
N TYR A 593 19.39 12.20 -29.29
CA TYR A 593 19.25 10.78 -29.00
C TYR A 593 19.69 9.89 -30.17
N ILE A 594 19.92 8.63 -29.83
CA ILE A 594 20.15 7.49 -30.72
C ILE A 594 19.06 6.46 -30.43
N GLU A 595 18.39 5.96 -31.46
CA GLU A 595 17.42 4.88 -31.36
C GLU A 595 17.93 3.64 -32.10
N LEU A 596 17.84 2.50 -31.42
CA LEU A 596 18.07 1.17 -31.97
C LEU A 596 16.73 0.50 -32.22
N TYR A 597 16.63 -0.35 -33.25
CA TYR A 597 15.44 -1.14 -33.50
C TYR A 597 15.78 -2.60 -33.75
N ASN A 598 14.99 -3.48 -33.14
CA ASN A 598 15.06 -4.92 -33.35
C ASN A 598 13.98 -5.37 -34.36
N PRO A 599 14.34 -5.63 -35.64
CA PRO A 599 13.40 -6.14 -36.65
C PRO A 599 13.14 -7.66 -36.53
N THR A 600 13.90 -8.37 -35.69
CA THR A 600 13.82 -9.83 -35.56
C THR A 600 12.58 -10.26 -34.78
N GLN A 601 12.35 -11.57 -34.74
CA GLN A 601 11.24 -12.18 -34.01
C GLN A 601 11.63 -12.65 -32.60
N SER A 602 12.88 -12.41 -32.19
CA SER A 602 13.43 -12.82 -30.91
C SER A 602 14.00 -11.60 -30.18
N PRO A 603 14.04 -11.59 -28.83
CA PRO A 603 14.72 -10.53 -28.09
C PRO A 603 16.21 -10.46 -28.46
N ILE A 604 16.77 -9.24 -28.54
CA ILE A 604 18.22 -9.05 -28.71
C ILE A 604 18.81 -8.52 -27.40
N PHE A 605 19.80 -9.22 -26.86
CA PHE A 605 20.47 -8.84 -25.62
C PHE A 605 21.58 -7.83 -25.89
N LEU A 606 21.45 -6.62 -25.35
CA LEU A 606 22.43 -5.54 -25.56
C LEU A 606 23.77 -5.78 -24.85
N SER A 607 23.84 -6.76 -23.95
CA SER A 607 25.10 -7.24 -23.35
C SER A 607 26.06 -7.83 -24.40
N GLU A 608 25.56 -8.20 -25.57
CA GLU A 608 26.33 -8.66 -26.74
C GLU A 608 26.88 -7.52 -27.59
N TYR A 609 26.53 -6.27 -27.28
CA TYR A 609 26.85 -5.10 -28.09
C TYR A 609 27.59 -4.00 -27.31
N THR A 610 28.27 -3.12 -28.03
CA THR A 610 28.90 -1.89 -27.51
C THR A 610 28.79 -0.77 -28.55
N LEU A 611 28.93 0.49 -28.13
CA LEU A 611 29.06 1.61 -29.06
C LEU A 611 30.51 2.10 -29.16
N GLY A 612 30.98 2.24 -30.39
CA GLY A 612 32.21 2.94 -30.74
C GLY A 612 31.90 4.36 -31.23
N ASN A 613 32.75 5.32 -30.88
CA ASN A 613 32.60 6.70 -31.37
C ASN A 613 33.94 7.27 -31.88
N CYS A 614 33.83 8.13 -32.90
CA CYS A 614 34.87 9.07 -33.28
C CYS A 614 34.34 10.50 -33.13
N SER A 615 35.01 11.32 -32.32
CA SER A 615 34.50 12.66 -32.01
C SER A 615 35.17 13.72 -32.88
N ASN A 616 34.37 14.42 -33.69
CA ASN A 616 34.82 15.29 -34.77
C ASN A 616 35.75 14.54 -35.75
N GLY A 617 35.33 13.35 -36.18
CA GLY A 617 36.14 12.42 -36.98
C GLY A 617 37.19 11.64 -36.18
N CYS A 618 37.70 10.56 -36.76
CA CYS A 618 38.63 9.66 -36.06
C CYS A 618 40.08 10.17 -36.14
N ASP A 619 40.83 10.08 -35.03
CA ASP A 619 42.27 10.40 -34.98
C ASP A 619 43.07 9.49 -35.94
N VAL A 620 42.64 8.23 -36.04
CA VAL A 620 43.15 7.24 -36.99
C VAL A 620 41.99 6.68 -37.79
N THR A 621 42.05 6.79 -39.12
CA THR A 621 40.99 6.29 -40.00
C THR A 621 40.76 4.80 -39.79
N GLY A 622 39.51 4.43 -39.48
CA GLY A 622 39.10 3.05 -39.21
C GLY A 622 39.36 2.55 -37.80
N GLU A 623 39.82 3.41 -36.88
CA GLU A 623 39.92 3.12 -35.45
C GLU A 623 39.01 4.06 -34.67
N PHE A 624 38.33 3.55 -33.63
CA PHE A 624 37.49 4.36 -32.75
C PHE A 624 38.34 5.12 -31.75
N ASP A 625 38.02 6.41 -31.55
CA ASP A 625 38.68 7.21 -30.51
C ASP A 625 38.24 6.73 -29.11
N TYR A 626 36.97 6.30 -29.01
CA TYR A 626 36.35 5.80 -27.79
C TYR A 626 35.60 4.50 -28.07
N LEU A 627 35.95 3.44 -27.33
CA LEU A 627 35.25 2.14 -27.31
C LEU A 627 35.02 1.72 -25.85
N THR A 628 34.36 2.59 -25.10
CA THR A 628 34.12 2.42 -23.66
C THR A 628 32.65 2.53 -23.30
N PHE A 629 31.76 2.58 -24.29
CA PHE A 629 30.32 2.63 -24.07
C PHE A 629 29.78 1.21 -23.92
N ASN A 630 29.34 0.85 -22.72
CA ASN A 630 28.70 -0.44 -22.47
C ASN A 630 27.22 -0.21 -22.18
N PHE A 631 26.37 -1.02 -22.78
CA PHE A 631 24.97 -1.09 -22.39
C PHE A 631 24.86 -1.64 -20.96
N PRO A 632 23.84 -1.22 -20.20
CA PRO A 632 23.51 -1.83 -18.92
C PRO A 632 23.35 -3.36 -19.06
N ALA A 633 23.83 -4.11 -18.07
CA ALA A 633 23.79 -5.56 -18.12
C ALA A 633 22.35 -6.06 -17.98
N GLY A 634 21.91 -6.90 -18.92
CA GLY A 634 20.56 -7.45 -18.94
C GLY A 634 19.56 -6.62 -19.77
N ASP A 635 19.99 -5.49 -20.35
CA ASP A 635 19.13 -4.75 -21.27
C ASP A 635 18.86 -5.57 -22.53
N VAL A 636 17.59 -5.55 -22.94
CA VAL A 636 17.06 -6.30 -24.08
C VAL A 636 16.27 -5.35 -24.95
N VAL A 637 16.41 -5.51 -26.27
CA VAL A 637 15.50 -4.92 -27.24
C VAL A 637 14.54 -6.02 -27.68
N GLU A 638 13.30 -5.96 -27.20
CA GLU A 638 12.27 -6.94 -27.54
C GLU A 638 11.99 -6.96 -29.05
N ALA A 639 11.45 -8.07 -29.55
CA ALA A 639 11.08 -8.21 -30.95
C ALA A 639 10.15 -7.06 -31.40
N GLY A 640 10.50 -6.39 -32.50
CA GLY A 640 9.74 -5.25 -33.03
C GLY A 640 9.77 -3.98 -32.17
N SER A 641 10.63 -3.92 -31.16
CA SER A 641 10.73 -2.77 -30.24
C SER A 641 11.98 -1.93 -30.49
N THR A 642 12.02 -0.74 -29.87
CA THR A 642 13.13 0.22 -29.96
C THR A 642 13.87 0.36 -28.62
N TYR A 643 15.10 0.83 -28.66
CA TYR A 643 15.89 1.21 -27.48
C TYR A 643 16.55 2.58 -27.68
N ILE A 644 16.33 3.51 -26.75
CA ILE A 644 16.63 4.94 -26.88
C ILE A 644 17.72 5.37 -25.90
N ILE A 645 18.78 5.97 -26.45
CA ILE A 645 19.91 6.56 -25.72
C ILE A 645 19.83 8.08 -25.85
N ALA A 646 19.45 8.78 -24.79
CA ALA A 646 19.21 10.23 -24.82
C ALA A 646 20.28 11.04 -24.09
N HIS A 647 20.43 12.32 -24.43
CA HIS A 647 21.25 13.22 -23.61
C HIS A 647 20.56 13.48 -22.26
N PRO A 648 21.26 13.47 -21.10
CA PRO A 648 20.66 13.63 -19.77
C PRO A 648 20.00 15.00 -19.49
N GLN A 649 20.12 15.93 -20.44
CA GLN A 649 19.51 17.26 -20.39
C GLN A 649 18.67 17.55 -21.65
N ALA A 650 18.22 16.50 -22.33
CA ALA A 650 17.29 16.60 -23.45
C ALA A 650 15.90 17.06 -22.95
N ASP A 651 15.02 17.39 -23.89
CA ASP A 651 13.62 17.68 -23.62
C ASP A 651 12.97 16.54 -22.82
N SER A 652 12.04 16.90 -21.93
CA SER A 652 11.29 15.95 -21.11
C SER A 652 10.57 14.87 -21.92
N LEU A 653 10.14 15.16 -23.15
CA LEU A 653 9.50 14.16 -24.03
C LEU A 653 10.47 13.07 -24.46
N ILE A 654 11.73 13.41 -24.69
CA ILE A 654 12.78 12.44 -25.02
C ILE A 654 13.15 11.63 -23.78
N LEU A 655 13.35 12.31 -22.65
CA LEU A 655 13.70 11.64 -21.39
C LEU A 655 12.60 10.70 -20.87
N ALA A 656 11.34 10.95 -21.22
CA ALA A 656 10.21 10.11 -20.81
C ALA A 656 10.21 8.71 -21.45
N VAL A 657 10.88 8.55 -22.60
CA VAL A 657 10.96 7.28 -23.34
C VAL A 657 12.40 6.77 -23.46
N ALA A 658 13.36 7.47 -22.88
CA ALA A 658 14.76 7.07 -22.93
C ALA A 658 15.01 5.86 -22.01
N ASP A 659 15.54 4.78 -22.58
CA ASP A 659 15.96 3.60 -21.83
C ASP A 659 17.25 3.88 -21.04
N MET A 660 18.13 4.72 -21.58
CA MET A 660 19.31 5.20 -20.88
C MET A 660 19.71 6.61 -21.29
N THR A 661 20.60 7.23 -20.50
CA THR A 661 21.17 8.53 -20.83
C THR A 661 22.68 8.49 -21.07
N TYR A 662 23.16 9.29 -22.03
CA TYR A 662 24.57 9.43 -22.34
C TYR A 662 24.92 10.87 -22.69
N GLN A 663 25.96 11.40 -22.04
CA GLN A 663 26.33 12.82 -22.16
C GLN A 663 26.96 13.16 -23.52
N TYR A 664 27.72 12.24 -24.11
CA TYR A 664 28.59 12.53 -25.25
C TYR A 664 27.95 12.08 -26.58
N LEU A 665 26.73 12.55 -26.86
CA LEU A 665 26.03 12.30 -28.13
C LEU A 665 26.46 13.28 -29.24
N SER A 666 26.24 12.87 -30.49
CA SER A 666 26.71 13.60 -31.68
C SER A 666 26.30 15.08 -31.70
N ASN A 667 27.20 15.95 -32.13
CA ASN A 667 26.93 17.34 -32.50
C ASN A 667 26.65 17.54 -34.00
N GLY A 668 26.55 16.43 -34.74
CA GLY A 668 26.35 16.39 -36.18
C GLY A 668 27.57 15.94 -36.98
N ASP A 669 28.80 16.12 -36.49
CA ASP A 669 30.04 15.66 -37.16
C ASP A 669 30.75 14.48 -36.47
N ASP A 670 30.21 13.97 -35.36
CA ASP A 670 30.67 12.75 -34.70
C ASP A 670 30.09 11.48 -35.37
N ALA A 671 30.90 10.44 -35.51
CA ALA A 671 30.49 9.14 -36.04
C ALA A 671 30.27 8.12 -34.91
N PHE A 672 29.21 7.32 -34.99
CA PHE A 672 28.88 6.26 -34.05
C PHE A 672 28.78 4.91 -34.76
N ALA A 673 29.28 3.86 -34.15
CA ALA A 673 29.11 2.49 -34.63
C ALA A 673 28.54 1.62 -33.52
N LEU A 674 27.65 0.71 -33.91
CA LEU A 674 27.19 -0.41 -33.10
C LEU A 674 28.08 -1.62 -33.41
N LEU A 675 28.64 -2.24 -32.38
CA LEU A 675 29.54 -3.38 -32.53
C LEU A 675 29.04 -4.58 -31.72
N ASP A 676 29.10 -5.76 -32.32
CA ASP A 676 28.95 -7.07 -31.66
C ASP A 676 30.29 -7.46 -31.01
N ILE A 677 30.26 -7.87 -29.74
CA ILE A 677 31.43 -8.22 -28.92
C ILE A 677 31.48 -9.70 -28.49
N THR A 678 30.58 -10.55 -29.00
CA THR A 678 30.51 -11.98 -28.65
C THR A 678 31.71 -12.78 -29.18
N GLY A 679 32.32 -12.33 -30.28
CA GLY A 679 33.48 -12.96 -30.91
C GLY A 679 34.84 -12.63 -30.27
N GLU A 680 35.92 -13.24 -30.78
CA GLU A 680 37.30 -12.94 -30.35
C GLU A 680 37.72 -11.46 -30.60
N SER A 681 36.99 -10.75 -31.46
CA SER A 681 37.23 -9.34 -31.78
C SER A 681 35.92 -8.64 -32.14
N PRO A 682 35.71 -7.38 -31.74
CA PRO A 682 34.48 -6.65 -32.05
C PRO A 682 34.23 -6.51 -33.56
N VAL A 683 32.98 -6.71 -33.98
CA VAL A 683 32.55 -6.60 -35.39
C VAL A 683 31.53 -5.46 -35.52
N ILE A 684 31.69 -4.59 -36.52
CA ILE A 684 30.74 -3.49 -36.77
C ILE A 684 29.46 -4.05 -37.37
N VAL A 685 28.34 -3.80 -36.69
CA VAL A 685 26.99 -4.19 -37.10
C VAL A 685 26.33 -3.05 -37.87
N ASP A 686 26.41 -1.83 -37.35
CA ASP A 686 25.89 -0.64 -38.00
C ASP A 686 26.78 0.58 -37.76
N VAL A 687 26.76 1.55 -38.67
CA VAL A 687 27.46 2.82 -38.49
C VAL A 687 26.62 4.00 -38.94
N PHE A 688 26.74 5.09 -38.19
CA PHE A 688 26.25 6.41 -38.51
C PHE A 688 27.43 7.38 -38.61
N GLY A 689 27.59 8.03 -39.77
CA GLY A 689 28.76 8.85 -40.06
C GLY A 689 29.97 8.06 -40.59
N SER A 690 30.95 8.77 -41.14
CA SER A 690 32.15 8.15 -41.70
C SER A 690 33.24 7.98 -40.63
N LEU A 691 33.80 6.77 -40.51
CA LEU A 691 34.96 6.47 -39.65
C LEU A 691 36.29 7.00 -40.24
N GLY A 692 36.32 8.30 -40.51
CA GLY A 692 37.41 8.98 -41.21
C GLY A 692 37.61 10.40 -40.72
N ALA A 693 38.17 11.25 -41.57
CA ALA A 693 38.43 12.64 -41.21
C ALA A 693 37.13 13.43 -40.95
N ASP A 694 37.22 14.38 -40.03
CA ASP A 694 36.16 15.33 -39.68
C ASP A 694 35.48 15.95 -40.92
N PRO A 695 34.14 15.84 -41.09
CA PRO A 695 33.41 16.59 -42.12
C PRO A 695 33.32 18.09 -41.79
N GLY A 696 33.60 18.50 -40.56
CA GLY A 696 33.68 19.86 -40.03
C GLY A 696 32.35 20.51 -39.70
N SER A 697 31.21 19.86 -39.96
CA SER A 697 29.88 20.34 -39.57
C SER A 697 28.88 19.20 -39.50
N GLY A 698 28.74 18.44 -40.59
CA GLY A 698 27.94 17.22 -40.58
C GLY A 698 28.09 16.40 -41.87
N PHE A 699 27.71 15.15 -41.82
CA PHE A 699 27.78 14.24 -42.96
C PHE A 699 26.66 14.54 -43.97
N ALA A 700 26.96 14.33 -45.26
CA ALA A 700 25.95 14.43 -46.30
C ALA A 700 25.10 13.15 -46.33
N VAL A 701 23.77 13.31 -46.40
CA VAL A 701 22.81 12.20 -46.48
C VAL A 701 21.75 12.55 -47.53
N ALA A 702 21.35 11.58 -48.36
CA ALA A 702 20.37 11.76 -49.43
C ALA A 702 20.65 12.97 -50.35
N GLY A 703 21.92 13.34 -50.54
CA GLY A 703 22.34 14.49 -51.35
C GLY A 703 22.21 15.86 -50.66
N VAL A 704 21.74 15.91 -49.41
CA VAL A 704 21.72 17.10 -48.56
C VAL A 704 23.07 17.24 -47.85
N VAL A 705 23.70 18.40 -47.97
CA VAL A 705 25.00 18.69 -47.32
C VAL A 705 24.77 18.99 -45.83
N ASN A 706 25.60 18.42 -44.96
CA ASN A 706 25.51 18.55 -43.50
C ASN A 706 24.16 18.09 -42.92
N ALA A 707 23.57 17.03 -43.50
CA ALA A 707 22.25 16.55 -43.14
C ALA A 707 22.17 16.04 -41.70
N THR A 708 23.27 15.54 -41.13
CA THR A 708 23.32 15.04 -39.75
C THR A 708 23.40 16.14 -38.69
N GLN A 709 23.54 17.40 -39.11
CA GLN A 709 23.57 18.55 -38.22
C GLN A 709 22.20 19.26 -38.25
N ASN A 710 21.63 19.53 -37.07
CA ASN A 710 20.31 20.12 -36.85
C ASN A 710 19.18 19.38 -37.59
N ALA A 711 19.09 18.06 -37.44
CA ALA A 711 18.06 17.23 -38.08
C ALA A 711 17.78 15.96 -37.28
N THR A 712 16.59 15.41 -37.48
CA THR A 712 16.24 14.04 -37.07
C THR A 712 16.28 13.13 -38.30
N LEU A 713 17.08 12.07 -38.26
CA LEU A 713 17.22 11.13 -39.36
C LEU A 713 16.58 9.79 -38.98
N VAL A 714 15.64 9.33 -39.79
CA VAL A 714 14.91 8.06 -39.57
C VAL A 714 15.28 7.06 -40.65
N ARG A 715 15.58 5.84 -40.26
CA ARG A 715 15.82 4.73 -41.18
C ARG A 715 14.54 4.40 -41.95
N LYS A 716 14.66 3.95 -43.20
CA LYS A 716 13.49 3.54 -44.00
C LYS A 716 12.90 2.21 -43.52
N PRO A 717 11.56 2.02 -43.62
CA PRO A 717 10.90 0.78 -43.20
C PRO A 717 11.35 -0.52 -43.88
N SER A 718 12.03 -0.42 -45.02
CA SER A 718 12.52 -1.59 -45.76
C SER A 718 13.86 -2.12 -45.25
N ILE A 719 14.49 -1.44 -44.28
CA ILE A 719 15.80 -1.83 -43.75
C ILE A 719 15.59 -2.89 -42.66
N SER A 720 16.31 -4.01 -42.78
CA SER A 720 16.18 -5.16 -41.89
C SER A 720 17.45 -5.46 -41.08
N GLN A 721 18.54 -4.74 -41.32
CA GLN A 721 19.82 -4.89 -40.60
C GLN A 721 20.71 -3.65 -40.80
N GLY A 722 21.75 -3.56 -39.97
CA GLY A 722 22.75 -2.50 -40.05
C GLY A 722 23.59 -2.55 -41.33
N ASN A 723 24.26 -1.45 -41.64
CA ASN A 723 25.04 -1.30 -42.87
C ASN A 723 26.47 -1.90 -42.80
N ALA A 724 26.81 -2.61 -41.72
CA ALA A 724 28.11 -3.26 -41.49
C ALA A 724 29.32 -2.34 -41.73
N GLY A 725 29.17 -1.04 -41.43
CA GLY A 725 30.23 -0.03 -41.57
C GLY A 725 30.26 0.68 -42.93
N ASP A 726 29.42 0.33 -43.90
CA ASP A 726 29.35 1.01 -45.21
C ASP A 726 28.45 2.26 -45.17
N TRP A 727 28.94 3.30 -44.48
CA TRP A 727 28.24 4.58 -44.38
C TRP A 727 27.96 5.22 -45.75
N VAL A 728 28.85 5.06 -46.74
CA VAL A 728 28.72 5.77 -48.02
C VAL A 728 27.51 5.26 -48.80
N THR A 729 27.32 3.94 -48.84
CA THR A 729 26.13 3.35 -49.45
C THR A 729 24.88 3.70 -48.64
N SER A 730 24.99 3.64 -47.32
CA SER A 730 23.88 3.91 -46.40
C SER A 730 23.33 5.34 -46.50
N ALA A 731 24.23 6.33 -46.46
CA ALA A 731 23.88 7.74 -46.57
C ALA A 731 23.26 8.08 -47.94
N GLY A 732 23.67 7.36 -49.00
CA GLY A 732 23.18 7.54 -50.35
C GLY A 732 23.56 8.89 -50.98
N SER A 733 23.20 9.06 -52.24
CA SER A 733 23.47 10.27 -53.01
C SER A 733 22.21 11.13 -53.23
N ASN A 734 21.03 10.55 -53.01
CA ASN A 734 19.72 11.16 -53.15
C ASN A 734 18.66 10.40 -52.31
N GLU A 735 17.42 10.87 -52.28
CA GLU A 735 16.33 10.27 -51.50
C GLU A 735 15.95 8.84 -51.92
N ILE A 736 16.28 8.39 -53.13
CA ILE A 736 15.91 7.05 -53.62
C ILE A 736 16.89 6.00 -53.10
N ASP A 737 18.19 6.28 -53.18
CA ASP A 737 19.26 5.34 -52.83
C ASP A 737 19.75 5.46 -51.39
N SER A 738 19.36 6.50 -50.65
CA SER A 738 19.61 6.61 -49.22
C SER A 738 18.75 5.65 -48.41
N GLU A 739 19.31 5.13 -47.32
CA GLU A 739 18.57 4.34 -46.31
C GLU A 739 17.84 5.24 -45.30
N TRP A 740 18.06 6.56 -45.35
CA TRP A 740 17.58 7.53 -44.38
C TRP A 740 16.54 8.49 -44.96
N VAL A 741 15.62 8.90 -44.12
CA VAL A 741 14.68 10.01 -44.31
C VAL A 741 15.13 11.15 -43.39
N ILE A 742 15.26 12.36 -43.95
CA ILE A 742 15.72 13.54 -43.21
C ILE A 742 14.51 14.38 -42.83
N ASN A 743 14.30 14.53 -41.53
CA ASN A 743 13.28 15.40 -40.95
C ASN A 743 13.92 16.69 -40.40
N PRO A 744 13.14 17.77 -40.20
CA PRO A 744 13.63 18.98 -39.54
C PRO A 744 14.20 18.72 -38.14
N SER A 745 15.02 19.64 -37.65
CA SER A 745 15.43 19.65 -36.23
C SER A 745 14.22 19.68 -35.31
N ASP A 746 14.35 19.01 -34.17
CA ASP A 746 13.30 18.84 -33.15
C ASP A 746 12.01 18.18 -33.65
N ASP A 747 12.12 17.28 -34.64
CA ASP A 747 11.02 16.42 -35.08
C ASP A 747 11.04 15.10 -34.32
N TRP A 748 10.01 14.89 -33.49
CA TRP A 748 9.85 13.72 -32.60
C TRP A 748 8.74 12.78 -33.04
N THR A 749 8.25 12.88 -34.28
CA THR A 749 7.09 12.08 -34.71
C THR A 749 7.32 10.57 -34.71
N ASN A 750 8.59 10.13 -34.73
CA ASN A 750 8.97 8.71 -34.76
C ASN A 750 9.72 8.28 -33.49
N LEU A 751 9.80 9.15 -32.48
CA LEU A 751 10.50 8.87 -31.23
C LEU A 751 9.87 7.65 -30.54
N GLY A 752 10.66 6.59 -30.35
CA GLY A 752 10.26 5.34 -29.72
C GLY A 752 9.40 4.43 -30.59
N ILE A 753 9.31 4.71 -31.90
CA ILE A 753 8.57 3.88 -32.85
C ILE A 753 9.33 3.75 -34.17
N HIS A 754 9.55 2.51 -34.60
CA HIS A 754 10.06 2.24 -35.95
C HIS A 754 9.11 1.32 -36.70
N THR A 755 8.75 1.70 -37.93
CA THR A 755 7.91 0.85 -38.79
C THR A 755 8.80 -0.03 -39.65
N PHE A 756 8.68 -1.35 -39.52
CA PHE A 756 9.34 -2.32 -40.40
C PHE A 756 8.33 -2.95 -41.39
N GLN A 757 8.69 -3.02 -42.68
CA GLN A 757 7.84 -3.55 -43.77
C GLN A 757 8.40 -4.86 -44.38
N GLY A 758 9.43 -5.45 -43.78
CA GLY A 758 10.03 -6.71 -44.21
C GLY A 758 9.54 -7.92 -43.42
N ALA A 759 10.14 -9.08 -43.69
CA ALA A 759 9.96 -10.30 -42.91
C ALA A 759 11.34 -10.90 -42.62
N CYS A 760 11.56 -11.30 -41.37
CA CYS A 760 12.81 -11.86 -40.89
C CYS A 760 12.73 -13.38 -40.81
N ALA A 761 13.84 -14.06 -41.09
CA ALA A 761 13.97 -15.46 -40.73
C ALA A 761 13.82 -15.61 -39.21
N VAL A 762 13.11 -16.64 -38.77
CA VAL A 762 13.07 -16.99 -37.35
C VAL A 762 14.45 -17.56 -37.00
N ASP A 763 15.13 -16.92 -36.06
CA ASP A 763 16.37 -17.42 -35.47
C ASP A 763 16.06 -17.89 -34.04
N ASN A 764 16.08 -19.21 -33.87
CA ASN A 764 15.97 -19.85 -32.55
C ASN A 764 17.37 -20.19 -32.00
N SER A 765 18.40 -19.55 -32.55
CA SER A 765 19.77 -19.64 -32.06
C SER A 765 20.03 -18.50 -31.09
N GLY A 766 20.68 -18.80 -29.98
CA GLY A 766 20.97 -17.84 -28.92
C GLY A 766 21.56 -18.57 -27.72
N CYS A 767 21.87 -17.86 -26.64
CA CYS A 767 22.46 -18.53 -25.50
C CYS A 767 21.44 -19.44 -24.79
N THR A 768 21.73 -20.75 -24.74
CA THR A 768 20.87 -21.75 -24.08
C THR A 768 21.23 -22.03 -22.62
N ASP A 769 22.30 -21.43 -22.09
CA ASP A 769 22.77 -21.63 -20.72
C ASP A 769 22.14 -20.61 -19.76
N SER A 770 21.29 -21.09 -18.83
CA SER A 770 20.61 -20.23 -17.85
C SER A 770 21.53 -19.54 -16.84
N GLY A 771 22.82 -19.86 -16.82
CA GLY A 771 23.83 -19.15 -16.05
C GLY A 771 24.46 -17.95 -16.78
N ALA A 772 24.15 -17.73 -18.05
CA ALA A 772 24.63 -16.58 -18.82
C ALA A 772 23.65 -15.40 -18.75
N VAL A 773 24.17 -14.18 -18.91
CA VAL A 773 23.39 -12.94 -18.77
C VAL A 773 22.56 -12.59 -20.01
N ASN A 774 22.83 -13.25 -21.12
CA ASN A 774 22.05 -13.21 -22.35
C ASN A 774 21.32 -14.54 -22.58
N TYR A 775 21.00 -15.27 -21.51
CA TYR A 775 20.20 -16.49 -21.62
C TYR A 775 18.87 -16.19 -22.31
N ASP A 776 18.65 -16.85 -23.45
CA ASP A 776 17.40 -16.80 -24.18
C ASP A 776 16.57 -18.04 -23.85
N PRO A 777 15.43 -17.89 -23.13
CA PRO A 777 14.55 -19.02 -22.85
C PRO A 777 13.89 -19.61 -24.10
N ASN A 778 13.88 -18.88 -25.21
CA ASN A 778 13.32 -19.32 -26.49
C ASN A 778 14.37 -19.94 -27.42
N ALA A 779 15.67 -19.83 -27.10
CA ALA A 779 16.73 -20.44 -27.90
C ALA A 779 16.68 -21.97 -27.79
N THR A 780 16.70 -22.64 -28.94
CA THR A 780 16.73 -24.10 -29.07
C THR A 780 18.09 -24.62 -29.53
N GLU A 781 18.93 -23.74 -30.11
CA GLU A 781 20.30 -24.03 -30.53
C GLU A 781 21.27 -23.00 -29.91
N ASP A 782 22.34 -23.48 -29.29
CA ASP A 782 23.40 -22.60 -28.76
C ASP A 782 24.28 -22.10 -29.92
N ASP A 783 24.25 -20.81 -30.20
CA ASP A 783 25.12 -20.15 -31.19
C ASP A 783 26.50 -19.78 -30.63
N GLY A 784 26.74 -20.06 -29.34
CA GLY A 784 27.98 -19.71 -28.64
C GLY A 784 28.05 -18.24 -28.23
N SER A 785 26.94 -17.50 -28.30
CA SER A 785 26.82 -16.13 -27.80
C SER A 785 26.85 -16.04 -26.27
N CYS A 786 26.73 -17.16 -25.53
CA CYS A 786 26.62 -17.15 -24.07
C CYS A 786 27.69 -16.31 -23.35
N ILE A 787 27.25 -15.19 -22.78
CA ILE A 787 28.05 -14.26 -21.99
C ILE A 787 27.89 -14.62 -20.52
N PHE A 788 28.97 -15.11 -19.92
CA PHE A 788 29.03 -15.32 -18.48
C PHE A 788 29.74 -14.15 -17.83
N ILE A 789 28.99 -13.32 -17.10
CA ILE A 789 29.60 -12.33 -16.22
C ILE A 789 30.07 -13.05 -14.96
N PRO A 790 31.36 -12.98 -14.59
CA PRO A 790 31.85 -13.64 -13.40
C PRO A 790 31.17 -13.03 -12.15
N ASN A 791 30.56 -13.88 -11.32
CA ASN A 791 30.10 -13.51 -9.99
C ASN A 791 31.29 -13.55 -9.02
N LEU A 792 31.80 -12.38 -8.65
CA LEU A 792 32.95 -12.24 -7.77
C LEU A 792 32.55 -11.54 -6.49
N THR A 793 33.12 -11.98 -5.37
CA THR A 793 33.08 -11.22 -4.12
C THR A 793 33.90 -9.93 -4.25
N ILE A 794 33.58 -8.91 -3.45
CA ILE A 794 34.32 -7.64 -3.44
C ILE A 794 35.82 -7.86 -3.15
N GLN A 795 36.15 -8.82 -2.27
CA GLN A 795 37.52 -9.21 -1.98
C GLN A 795 38.23 -9.84 -3.19
N GLU A 796 37.54 -10.65 -4.00
CA GLU A 796 38.11 -11.26 -5.21
C GLU A 796 38.34 -10.22 -6.30
N ILE A 797 37.44 -9.24 -6.43
CA ILE A 797 37.66 -8.07 -7.28
C ILE A 797 38.98 -7.43 -6.86
N HIS A 798 39.10 -7.01 -5.60
CA HIS A 798 40.31 -6.39 -5.04
C HIS A 798 41.58 -7.23 -5.20
N GLY A 799 41.54 -8.53 -4.94
CA GLY A 799 42.72 -9.40 -4.90
C GLY A 799 43.30 -9.84 -6.25
N SER A 800 42.62 -9.60 -7.37
CA SER A 800 42.98 -10.16 -8.68
C SER A 800 43.38 -9.14 -9.76
N ASP A 801 43.47 -7.84 -9.44
CA ASP A 801 43.60 -6.75 -10.43
C ASP A 801 42.56 -6.85 -11.56
N PHE A 802 41.38 -7.42 -11.26
CA PHE A 802 40.31 -7.64 -12.24
C PHE A 802 39.84 -6.34 -12.92
N GLY A 803 39.93 -6.28 -14.23
CA GLY A 803 39.28 -5.27 -15.07
C GLY A 803 38.31 -5.95 -16.01
N GLY A 804 37.07 -5.46 -16.07
CA GLY A 804 36.00 -6.06 -16.86
C GLY A 804 34.66 -6.01 -16.14
N THR A 805 33.63 -6.59 -16.77
CA THR A 805 32.28 -6.66 -16.20
C THR A 805 32.20 -7.75 -15.13
N VAL A 806 31.52 -7.46 -14.03
CA VAL A 806 31.37 -8.35 -12.86
C VAL A 806 29.94 -8.26 -12.33
N VAL A 807 29.46 -9.35 -11.72
CA VAL A 807 28.32 -9.33 -10.80
C VAL A 807 28.87 -9.44 -9.39
N THR A 808 28.46 -8.55 -8.49
CA THR A 808 28.80 -8.64 -7.07
C THR A 808 27.62 -8.21 -6.21
N SER A 809 27.65 -8.50 -4.92
CA SER A 809 26.56 -8.17 -4.01
C SER A 809 27.09 -7.61 -2.69
N GLY A 810 26.27 -6.81 -2.03
CA GLY A 810 26.61 -6.21 -0.74
C GLY A 810 25.50 -5.34 -0.17
N VAL A 811 25.66 -4.96 1.10
CA VAL A 811 24.79 -3.99 1.77
C VAL A 811 25.28 -2.58 1.43
N VAL A 812 24.36 -1.70 1.02
CA VAL A 812 24.65 -0.29 0.78
C VAL A 812 25.00 0.40 2.10
N THR A 813 26.26 0.82 2.25
CA THR A 813 26.76 1.47 3.47
C THR A 813 26.71 2.97 3.43
N GLY A 814 26.66 3.60 2.25
CA GLY A 814 26.52 5.05 2.07
C GLY A 814 26.00 5.40 0.67
N VAL A 815 25.24 6.49 0.57
CA VAL A 815 24.67 7.02 -0.69
C VAL A 815 25.04 8.50 -0.80
N TYR A 816 25.51 8.91 -1.98
CA TYR A 816 26.04 10.25 -2.21
C TYR A 816 25.46 10.84 -3.51
N GLY A 817 24.98 12.08 -3.43
CA GLY A 817 24.56 12.83 -4.61
C GLY A 817 25.74 13.28 -5.48
N ASN A 818 25.43 13.91 -6.61
CA ASN A 818 26.42 14.37 -7.59
C ASN A 818 27.42 15.34 -6.94
N SER A 819 28.70 14.95 -6.90
CA SER A 819 29.78 15.78 -6.37
C SER A 819 30.91 15.91 -7.37
N GLY A 820 31.51 17.10 -7.45
CA GLY A 820 32.72 17.33 -8.25
C GLY A 820 33.91 16.48 -7.80
N SER A 821 33.93 16.05 -6.53
CA SER A 821 34.92 15.11 -5.99
C SER A 821 34.70 13.67 -6.49
N LEU A 822 33.55 13.37 -7.09
CA LEU A 822 33.12 12.05 -7.56
C LEU A 822 32.84 12.04 -9.09
N GLY A 823 33.43 12.99 -9.83
CA GLY A 823 33.25 13.06 -11.28
C GLY A 823 31.86 13.55 -11.75
N GLY A 824 31.04 14.10 -10.85
CA GLY A 824 29.75 14.73 -11.18
C GLY A 824 28.58 13.75 -11.37
N GLN A 825 28.74 12.50 -10.95
CA GLN A 825 27.72 11.45 -11.01
C GLN A 825 27.23 11.10 -9.60
N PRO A 826 25.99 10.64 -9.43
CA PRO A 826 25.56 10.04 -8.17
C PRO A 826 26.32 8.73 -7.93
N SER A 827 26.49 8.36 -6.67
CA SER A 827 27.19 7.13 -6.33
C SER A 827 26.77 6.58 -4.98
N TYR A 828 27.07 5.31 -4.75
CA TYR A 828 26.85 4.65 -3.47
C TYR A 828 27.99 3.66 -3.21
N VAL A 829 28.06 3.16 -1.97
CA VAL A 829 29.08 2.19 -1.54
C VAL A 829 28.38 0.94 -1.06
N ILE A 830 28.86 -0.22 -1.52
CA ILE A 830 28.38 -1.51 -1.02
C ILE A 830 29.49 -2.25 -0.28
N GLN A 831 29.09 -3.08 0.69
CA GLN A 831 29.99 -3.89 1.48
C GLN A 831 29.45 -5.31 1.71
N ASN A 832 30.28 -6.33 1.49
CA ASN A 832 29.88 -7.74 1.60
C ASN A 832 30.44 -8.44 2.85
N GLY A 833 30.36 -7.76 4.00
CA GLY A 833 30.89 -8.22 5.28
C GLY A 833 31.59 -7.11 6.04
N ALA A 834 32.52 -7.47 6.93
CA ALA A 834 33.40 -6.54 7.64
C ALA A 834 34.87 -6.88 7.34
N GLY A 835 35.78 -5.95 7.64
CA GLY A 835 37.22 -6.11 7.45
C GLY A 835 37.75 -5.59 6.11
N ALA A 836 39.03 -5.82 5.89
CA ALA A 836 39.78 -5.35 4.72
C ALA A 836 39.17 -5.81 3.38
N PHE A 837 39.19 -4.92 2.38
CA PHE A 837 38.71 -5.13 1.01
C PHE A 837 37.26 -5.60 0.92
N SER A 838 36.43 -5.31 1.92
CA SER A 838 35.02 -5.71 1.92
C SER A 838 34.10 -4.72 1.21
N GLY A 839 34.58 -3.50 0.93
CA GLY A 839 33.82 -2.41 0.33
C GLY A 839 34.25 -2.10 -1.11
N ILE A 840 33.31 -1.63 -1.93
CA ILE A 840 33.59 -1.10 -3.26
C ILE A 840 32.67 0.08 -3.58
N TRP A 841 33.23 1.09 -4.26
CA TRP A 841 32.48 2.26 -4.71
C TRP A 841 31.73 1.95 -6.00
N VAL A 842 30.51 2.46 -6.13
CA VAL A 842 29.64 2.19 -7.27
C VAL A 842 29.06 3.49 -7.80
N ILE A 843 29.19 3.74 -9.10
CA ILE A 843 28.61 4.90 -9.79
C ILE A 843 27.18 4.53 -10.21
N GLY A 844 26.19 5.26 -9.68
CA GLY A 844 24.77 4.99 -9.88
C GLY A 844 23.90 5.59 -8.77
N ASP A 845 22.58 5.46 -8.91
CA ASP A 845 21.56 5.87 -7.95
C ASP A 845 20.49 4.76 -7.79
N GLY A 846 19.31 5.10 -7.26
CA GLY A 846 18.19 4.14 -7.12
C GLY A 846 18.24 3.21 -5.91
N VAL A 847 19.14 3.45 -4.95
CA VAL A 847 19.31 2.62 -3.74
C VAL A 847 19.32 3.47 -2.46
N ALA A 848 19.00 2.84 -1.33
CA ALA A 848 19.04 3.44 0.01
C ALA A 848 20.08 2.75 0.92
N VAL A 849 20.58 3.48 1.92
CA VAL A 849 21.46 2.90 2.96
C VAL A 849 20.72 1.76 3.68
N GLY A 850 21.37 0.60 3.77
CA GLY A 850 20.78 -0.63 4.31
C GLY A 850 20.11 -1.53 3.27
N ASP A 851 20.05 -1.15 1.99
CA ASP A 851 19.63 -2.07 0.94
C ASP A 851 20.68 -3.17 0.74
N GLN A 852 20.24 -4.42 0.69
CA GLN A 852 21.04 -5.54 0.19
C GLN A 852 20.81 -5.61 -1.31
N ILE A 853 21.87 -5.44 -2.08
CA ILE A 853 21.77 -5.39 -3.53
C ILE A 853 22.68 -6.41 -4.20
N GLU A 854 22.28 -6.82 -5.39
CA GLU A 854 23.18 -7.36 -6.41
C GLU A 854 23.43 -6.27 -7.45
N VAL A 855 24.68 -6.12 -7.90
CA VAL A 855 25.05 -5.11 -8.87
C VAL A 855 25.90 -5.75 -9.97
N ALA A 856 25.46 -5.54 -11.21
CA ALA A 856 26.22 -5.85 -12.41
C ALA A 856 26.83 -4.55 -12.97
N GLY A 857 28.12 -4.56 -13.30
CA GLY A 857 28.78 -3.40 -13.91
C GLY A 857 30.25 -3.63 -14.22
N THR A 858 30.91 -2.64 -14.81
CA THR A 858 32.33 -2.73 -15.21
C THR A 858 33.23 -2.19 -14.11
N VAL A 859 34.17 -3.02 -13.65
CA VAL A 859 35.22 -2.60 -12.72
C VAL A 859 36.23 -1.71 -13.43
N THR A 860 36.35 -0.48 -12.95
CA THR A 860 37.28 0.55 -13.47
C THR A 860 38.11 1.14 -12.32
N VAL A 861 39.23 1.77 -12.66
CA VAL A 861 40.03 2.54 -11.70
C VAL A 861 40.10 3.97 -12.19
N VAL A 862 39.54 4.89 -11.42
CA VAL A 862 39.48 6.31 -11.76
C VAL A 862 40.16 7.11 -10.65
N TYR A 863 41.23 7.83 -11.01
CA TYR A 863 42.06 8.60 -10.06
C TYR A 863 42.62 7.81 -8.87
N GLY A 864 42.75 6.49 -9.01
CA GLY A 864 43.22 5.59 -7.95
C GLY A 864 42.10 4.90 -7.17
N LEU A 865 40.85 5.39 -7.28
CA LEU A 865 39.68 4.74 -6.70
C LEU A 865 39.22 3.58 -7.57
N ARG A 866 39.09 2.39 -7.00
CA ARG A 866 38.51 1.25 -7.68
C ARG A 866 37.00 1.22 -7.50
N GLN A 867 36.28 1.22 -8.62
CA GLN A 867 34.83 1.39 -8.63
C GLN A 867 34.14 0.56 -9.70
N ILE A 868 32.84 0.33 -9.51
CA ILE A 868 31.95 -0.26 -10.52
C ILE A 868 31.23 0.88 -11.25
N GLN A 869 31.34 0.90 -12.58
CA GLN A 869 30.64 1.82 -13.48
C GLN A 869 29.54 1.09 -14.27
N SER A 870 28.60 1.87 -14.82
CA SER A 870 27.40 1.35 -15.52
C SER A 870 26.67 0.32 -14.68
N ALA A 871 26.55 0.61 -13.38
CA ALA A 871 25.98 -0.29 -12.40
C ALA A 871 24.46 -0.32 -12.53
N VAL A 872 23.91 -1.52 -12.66
CA VAL A 872 22.46 -1.77 -12.54
C VAL A 872 22.23 -2.46 -11.20
N PRO A 873 21.78 -1.74 -10.16
CA PRO A 873 21.48 -2.36 -8.88
C PRO A 873 20.11 -3.06 -8.91
N THR A 874 20.08 -4.32 -8.48
CA THR A 874 18.86 -5.04 -8.15
C THR A 874 18.74 -5.11 -6.63
N VAL A 875 17.74 -4.42 -6.07
CA VAL A 875 17.47 -4.46 -4.62
C VAL A 875 16.84 -5.80 -4.25
N GLN A 876 17.57 -6.59 -3.45
CA GLN A 876 17.11 -7.89 -2.96
C GLN A 876 16.27 -7.75 -1.69
N SER A 877 16.66 -6.83 -0.79
CA SER A 877 15.90 -6.47 0.41
C SER A 877 16.32 -5.10 0.93
N SER A 878 15.44 -4.42 1.67
CA SER A 878 15.69 -3.09 2.24
C SER A 878 15.72 -3.08 3.77
N GLY A 879 16.38 -2.09 4.35
CA GLY A 879 16.43 -1.87 5.81
C GLY A 879 17.30 -2.87 6.58
N ASN A 880 18.27 -3.49 5.91
CA ASN A 880 19.21 -4.42 6.54
C ASN A 880 20.16 -3.69 7.49
N ALA A 881 20.62 -4.40 8.52
CA ALA A 881 21.63 -3.88 9.42
C ALA A 881 22.95 -3.68 8.66
N LEU A 882 23.58 -2.52 8.86
CA LEU A 882 24.88 -2.24 8.29
C LEU A 882 25.95 -3.14 8.91
N PRO A 883 27.00 -3.52 8.15
CA PRO A 883 28.19 -4.12 8.73
C PRO A 883 28.75 -3.25 9.85
N ALA A 884 29.35 -3.88 10.86
CA ALA A 884 30.04 -3.13 11.91
C ALA A 884 31.19 -2.32 11.30
N ALA A 885 31.26 -1.03 11.65
CA ALA A 885 32.35 -0.17 11.22
C ALA A 885 33.67 -0.64 11.83
N GLU A 886 34.72 -0.68 11.01
CA GLU A 886 36.05 -1.08 11.46
C GLU A 886 36.71 0.06 12.24
N ALA A 887 37.00 -0.19 13.52
CA ALA A 887 37.64 0.79 14.39
C ALA A 887 39.15 0.85 14.11
N LEU A 888 39.61 1.95 13.49
CA LEU A 888 41.00 2.12 13.07
C LEU A 888 41.67 3.28 13.82
N ALA A 889 42.99 3.17 13.97
CA ALA A 889 43.80 4.34 14.35
C ALA A 889 43.79 5.36 13.19
N SER A 890 43.89 6.64 13.51
CA SER A 890 43.75 7.72 12.53
C SER A 890 44.74 7.63 11.35
N ALA A 891 45.93 7.05 11.54
CA ALA A 891 46.88 6.79 10.46
C ALA A 891 46.55 5.55 9.60
N ASP A 892 45.94 4.53 10.20
CA ASP A 892 45.76 3.20 9.61
C ASP A 892 44.70 3.19 8.50
N MET A 893 43.77 4.17 8.50
CA MET A 893 42.81 4.35 7.41
C MET A 893 43.47 4.71 6.07
N ASN A 894 44.73 5.15 6.08
CA ASN A 894 45.47 5.57 4.88
C ASN A 894 46.11 4.38 4.13
N ASP A 895 45.38 3.27 4.03
CA ASP A 895 45.82 2.04 3.38
C ASP A 895 44.73 1.55 2.42
N GLU A 896 45.15 1.07 1.26
CA GLU A 896 44.29 0.57 0.18
C GLU A 896 43.27 -0.48 0.66
N GLN A 897 43.64 -1.28 1.66
CA GLN A 897 42.77 -2.33 2.18
C GLN A 897 41.49 -1.79 2.84
N TRP A 898 41.46 -0.51 3.17
CA TRP A 898 40.30 0.16 3.75
C TRP A 898 39.56 1.02 2.74
N GLU A 899 39.91 0.97 1.45
CA GLU A 899 39.16 1.67 0.41
C GLU A 899 37.71 1.19 0.38
N SER A 900 36.78 2.13 0.37
CA SER A 900 35.32 1.95 0.39
C SER A 900 34.77 1.21 1.61
N VAL A 901 35.61 0.81 2.57
CA VAL A 901 35.17 0.12 3.78
C VAL A 901 34.58 1.12 4.76
N LEU A 902 33.49 0.75 5.42
CA LEU A 902 32.89 1.48 6.53
C LEU A 902 33.85 1.43 7.74
N VAL A 903 34.46 2.57 8.05
CA VAL A 903 35.48 2.73 9.08
C VAL A 903 35.01 3.71 10.14
N SER A 904 35.48 3.53 11.38
CA SER A 904 35.34 4.48 12.47
C SER A 904 36.73 4.87 13.00
N ILE A 905 37.03 6.16 13.06
CA ILE A 905 38.26 6.69 13.67
C ILE A 905 37.90 7.65 14.79
N ALA A 906 38.76 7.74 15.82
CA ALA A 906 38.64 8.75 16.86
C ALA A 906 39.94 9.55 16.97
N GLY A 907 39.87 10.83 17.35
CA GLY A 907 41.06 11.64 17.58
C GLY A 907 40.76 13.13 17.77
N GLU A 908 41.82 13.90 18.01
CA GLU A 908 41.76 15.36 18.15
C GLU A 908 41.67 16.01 16.76
N CYS A 909 40.77 16.98 16.59
CA CYS A 909 40.73 17.81 15.40
C CYS A 909 41.99 18.71 15.34
N THR A 910 42.89 18.44 14.39
CA THR A 910 44.18 19.13 14.27
C THR A 910 44.24 20.13 13.12
N SER A 911 43.29 20.09 12.18
CA SER A 911 43.20 21.01 11.06
C SER A 911 41.80 21.04 10.46
N VAL A 912 41.37 22.19 9.99
CA VAL A 912 40.14 22.41 9.20
C VAL A 912 40.49 23.28 8.00
N ASN A 913 40.01 22.93 6.81
CA ASN A 913 40.26 23.70 5.58
C ASN A 913 38.96 24.36 5.07
N GLY A 914 39.09 25.23 4.05
CA GLY A 914 37.95 25.96 3.47
C GLY A 914 37.15 25.19 2.42
N PHE A 915 37.32 23.86 2.35
CA PHE A 915 36.63 22.98 1.41
C PHE A 915 35.76 21.93 2.13
N GLY A 916 35.41 22.16 3.40
CA GLY A 916 34.65 21.22 4.22
C GLY A 916 35.46 20.02 4.72
N GLU A 917 36.79 20.00 4.52
CA GLU A 917 37.64 18.89 4.96
C GLU A 917 38.42 19.23 6.24
N TRP A 918 38.62 18.22 7.08
CA TRP A 918 39.24 18.36 8.39
C TRP A 918 40.05 17.12 8.77
N GLN A 919 40.90 17.22 9.80
CA GLN A 919 41.86 16.18 10.17
C GLN A 919 41.72 15.77 11.63
N LEU A 920 41.68 14.45 11.87
CA LEU A 920 41.74 13.83 13.19
C LEU A 920 43.10 13.18 13.42
N ASN A 921 43.59 13.24 14.66
CA ASN A 921 44.84 12.63 15.07
C ASN A 921 44.72 12.05 16.49
N ASP A 922 44.94 10.74 16.64
CA ASP A 922 44.96 10.01 17.92
C ASP A 922 46.38 9.76 18.48
N GLY A 923 47.39 10.36 17.86
CA GLY A 923 48.80 10.14 18.10
C GLY A 923 49.47 9.14 17.16
N SER A 924 48.71 8.40 16.32
CA SER A 924 49.27 7.49 15.32
C SER A 924 49.64 8.19 14.00
N GLY A 925 48.96 9.29 13.66
CA GLY A 925 49.15 10.06 12.42
C GLY A 925 47.88 10.85 12.08
N ASN A 926 47.73 11.31 10.83
CA ASN A 926 46.55 12.09 10.46
C ASN A 926 45.57 11.23 9.64
N GLY A 927 44.29 11.25 10.01
CA GLY A 927 43.18 10.78 9.20
C GLY A 927 42.36 11.97 8.70
N MET A 928 42.05 12.03 7.40
CA MET A 928 41.24 13.10 6.84
C MET A 928 39.77 12.72 6.83
N VAL A 929 38.89 13.70 7.07
CA VAL A 929 37.44 13.59 6.94
C VAL A 929 37.00 14.59 5.88
N ALA A 930 36.18 14.14 4.93
CA ALA A 930 35.62 14.97 3.86
C ALA A 930 34.23 15.47 4.22
N GLY A 931 33.84 16.64 3.69
CA GLY A 931 32.45 17.13 3.71
C GLY A 931 31.57 16.47 2.65
N LEU A 932 31.81 15.20 2.32
CA LEU A 932 31.05 14.45 1.31
C LEU A 932 29.99 13.59 2.03
N GLY A 933 28.73 13.74 1.65
CA GLY A 933 27.58 13.18 2.38
C GLY A 933 27.08 14.16 3.44
N TYR A 934 27.93 14.50 4.39
CA TYR A 934 27.66 15.50 5.42
C TYR A 934 28.85 16.44 5.67
N ASP A 935 28.62 17.75 5.50
CA ASP A 935 29.62 18.80 5.73
C ASP A 935 29.52 19.33 7.17
N ALA A 936 30.24 18.68 8.08
CA ALA A 936 30.25 19.06 9.49
C ALA A 936 31.01 20.37 9.77
N VAL A 937 31.84 20.86 8.84
CA VAL A 937 32.64 22.08 9.03
C VAL A 937 31.77 23.33 8.91
N ASP A 938 30.82 23.32 7.98
CA ASP A 938 29.89 24.42 7.73
C ASP A 938 28.58 24.33 8.55
N ASP A 939 28.41 23.27 9.35
CA ASP A 939 27.24 23.06 10.20
C ASP A 939 27.43 23.57 11.66
N SER A 940 26.32 23.89 12.33
CA SER A 940 26.31 24.47 13.67
C SER A 940 25.10 24.06 14.50
N VAL A 941 25.28 23.99 15.82
CA VAL A 941 24.25 23.67 16.80
C VAL A 941 24.01 24.83 17.76
N ASP A 942 22.75 25.08 18.13
CA ASP A 942 22.38 26.09 19.12
C ASP A 942 22.58 25.55 20.53
N VAL A 943 23.47 26.20 21.28
CA VAL A 943 23.65 25.96 22.72
C VAL A 943 23.38 27.27 23.46
N ASP A 944 22.29 27.30 24.22
CA ASP A 944 21.86 28.44 25.03
C ASP A 944 21.75 29.78 24.25
N GLY A 945 21.31 29.73 22.99
CA GLY A 945 21.10 30.90 22.14
C GLY A 945 22.37 31.34 21.39
N VAL A 946 23.41 30.50 21.37
CA VAL A 946 24.66 30.72 20.65
C VAL A 946 24.87 29.56 19.67
N MET A 947 24.94 29.89 18.37
CA MET A 947 25.32 28.92 17.34
C MET A 947 26.80 28.59 17.47
N MET A 948 27.12 27.34 17.81
CA MET A 948 28.47 26.81 17.86
C MET A 948 28.71 25.88 16.68
N GLY A 949 29.89 25.97 16.05
CA GLY A 949 30.25 25.07 14.96
C GLY A 949 30.36 23.63 15.45
N ILE A 950 29.94 22.66 14.63
CA ILE A 950 30.03 21.25 15.01
C ILE A 950 31.49 20.80 15.09
N VAL A 951 32.33 21.25 14.16
CA VAL A 951 33.77 20.96 14.14
C VAL A 951 34.58 22.11 14.75
N GLU A 952 35.32 21.82 15.82
CA GLU A 952 36.20 22.77 16.51
C GLU A 952 37.63 22.25 16.61
N LEU A 953 38.61 23.11 16.31
CA LEU A 953 40.03 22.78 16.42
C LEU A 953 40.40 22.48 17.89
N GLY A 954 41.00 21.30 18.11
CA GLY A 954 41.41 20.82 19.44
C GLY A 954 40.35 20.02 20.20
N ALA A 955 39.13 19.89 19.68
CA ALA A 955 38.12 18.99 20.23
C ALA A 955 38.30 17.55 19.70
N ASN A 956 37.87 16.56 20.48
CA ASN A 956 37.95 15.15 20.07
C ASN A 956 36.64 14.71 19.41
N TYR A 957 36.77 13.90 18.37
CA TYR A 957 35.64 13.34 17.64
C TYR A 957 35.84 11.86 17.39
N GLN A 958 34.74 11.12 17.34
CA GLN A 958 34.63 9.82 16.69
C GLN A 958 33.84 10.02 15.41
N VAL A 959 34.43 9.68 14.27
CA VAL A 959 33.80 9.82 12.96
C VAL A 959 33.69 8.47 12.30
N THR A 960 32.52 8.18 11.73
CA THR A 960 32.22 6.94 11.01
C THR A 960 31.85 7.24 9.57
N GLY A 961 32.25 6.40 8.63
CA GLY A 961 31.86 6.55 7.23
C GLY A 961 32.64 5.63 6.31
N PRO A 962 32.19 5.45 5.06
CA PRO A 962 33.02 4.83 4.02
C PRO A 962 34.28 5.67 3.78
N ASN A 963 35.43 5.01 3.74
CA ASN A 963 36.71 5.65 3.40
C ASN A 963 36.89 5.67 1.87
N PHE A 964 37.36 6.76 1.28
CA PHE A 964 37.57 6.85 -0.17
C PHE A 964 38.84 7.62 -0.52
N TYR A 965 39.47 7.26 -1.64
CA TYR A 965 40.65 7.94 -2.14
C TYR A 965 40.27 9.04 -3.13
N SER A 966 40.67 10.28 -2.87
CA SER A 966 40.52 11.38 -3.84
C SER A 966 41.62 12.43 -3.72
N PHE A 967 42.01 13.00 -4.87
CA PHE A 967 43.01 14.08 -4.95
C PHE A 967 44.31 13.79 -4.19
N GLY A 968 44.74 12.52 -4.14
CA GLY A 968 45.99 12.12 -3.50
C GLY A 968 45.91 11.77 -2.01
N ASN A 969 44.72 11.79 -1.39
CA ASN A 969 44.54 11.50 0.04
C ASN A 969 43.34 10.56 0.29
N TRP A 970 43.46 9.72 1.31
CA TRP A 970 42.35 8.94 1.88
C TRP A 970 41.50 9.83 2.76
N LYS A 971 40.18 9.72 2.63
CA LYS A 971 39.23 10.55 3.37
C LYS A 971 38.03 9.72 3.81
N LEU A 972 37.64 9.89 5.06
CA LEU A 972 36.39 9.34 5.57
C LEU A 972 35.23 10.21 5.09
N SER A 973 34.14 9.60 4.62
CA SER A 973 32.95 10.29 4.13
C SER A 973 31.78 10.06 5.09
N PRO A 974 31.49 10.99 6.02
CA PRO A 974 30.34 10.89 6.90
C PRO A 974 29.04 10.98 6.08
N ARG A 975 28.05 10.15 6.41
CA ARG A 975 26.80 10.05 5.64
C ARG A 975 25.75 11.03 6.14
N ASP A 976 25.71 11.24 7.45
CA ASP A 976 24.78 12.15 8.13
C ASP A 976 25.38 12.69 9.44
N THR A 977 24.57 13.43 10.20
CA THR A 977 24.96 14.03 11.48
C THR A 977 25.35 13.01 12.55
N ALA A 978 24.81 11.78 12.51
CA ALA A 978 25.08 10.74 13.51
C ALA A 978 26.47 10.12 13.34
N ASP A 979 27.06 10.25 12.15
CA ASP A 979 28.41 9.78 11.85
C ASP A 979 29.51 10.68 12.43
N VAL A 980 29.20 11.88 12.91
CA VAL A 980 30.17 12.83 13.50
C VAL A 980 29.84 13.06 14.95
N VAL A 981 30.49 12.32 15.84
CA VAL A 981 30.22 12.31 17.28
C VAL A 981 31.34 13.04 18.01
N ARG A 982 31.02 14.16 18.68
CA ARG A 982 31.97 14.82 19.58
C ARG A 982 32.13 13.99 20.85
N VAL A 983 33.37 13.66 21.20
CA VAL A 983 33.70 12.84 22.36
C VAL A 983 34.48 13.67 23.39
N GLY A 984 34.19 13.45 24.67
CA GLY A 984 34.74 14.23 25.76
C GLY A 984 33.98 13.98 27.06
N CYS A 985 34.34 14.65 28.15
CA CYS A 985 33.66 14.44 29.41
C CYS A 985 32.20 14.92 29.35
N THR A 986 31.24 14.01 29.54
CA THR A 986 29.80 14.31 29.46
C THR A 986 29.18 14.67 30.81
N ASP A 987 29.94 14.59 31.91
CA ASP A 987 29.46 14.90 33.26
C ASP A 987 29.86 16.32 33.70
N SER A 988 28.85 17.18 33.83
CA SER A 988 28.97 18.58 34.28
C SER A 988 29.65 18.79 35.64
N ASN A 989 29.81 17.74 36.45
CA ASN A 989 30.51 17.81 37.73
C ASN A 989 32.04 17.86 37.58
N PHE A 990 32.57 17.60 36.39
CA PHE A 990 34.00 17.62 36.14
C PHE A 990 34.44 18.93 35.45
N PRO A 991 35.59 19.52 35.83
CA PRO A 991 36.09 20.76 35.25
C PRO A 991 36.33 20.75 33.74
N ASN A 992 36.54 19.56 33.16
CA ASN A 992 36.73 19.39 31.72
C ASN A 992 35.45 18.91 31.00
N TYR A 993 34.28 19.13 31.61
CA TYR A 993 32.99 18.90 30.98
C TYR A 993 32.88 19.61 29.63
N ASP A 994 32.39 18.88 28.64
CA ASP A 994 32.11 19.37 27.29
C ASP A 994 30.62 19.24 27.01
N ALA A 995 29.93 20.38 26.95
CA ALA A 995 28.48 20.43 26.75
C ALA A 995 28.01 19.92 25.37
N LEU A 996 28.93 19.81 24.41
CA LEU A 996 28.67 19.29 23.07
C LEU A 996 29.08 17.82 22.91
N ALA A 997 29.80 17.24 23.88
CA ALA A 997 30.15 15.83 23.83
C ALA A 997 28.90 14.97 24.07
N THR A 998 28.61 14.08 23.13
CA THR A 998 27.49 13.13 23.22
C THR A 998 27.96 11.73 23.63
N LEU A 999 29.27 11.50 23.70
CA LEU A 999 29.90 10.25 24.11
C LEU A 999 31.09 10.52 25.05
N ASP A 1000 31.08 9.86 26.21
CA ASP A 1000 32.17 9.94 27.19
C ASP A 1000 33.39 9.12 26.73
N ASP A 1001 34.52 9.78 26.55
CA ASP A 1001 35.81 9.18 26.19
C ASP A 1001 36.64 8.76 27.42
N GLY A 1002 36.08 8.93 28.62
CA GLY A 1002 36.76 8.68 29.89
C GLY A 1002 37.74 9.78 30.29
N SER A 1003 37.70 10.94 29.62
CA SER A 1003 38.55 12.09 29.96
C SER A 1003 38.11 12.84 31.23
N CYS A 1004 36.95 12.53 31.83
CA CYS A 1004 36.48 13.20 33.06
C CYS A 1004 37.52 13.13 34.19
N VAL A 1005 38.11 14.28 34.54
CA VAL A 1005 39.18 14.38 35.56
C VAL A 1005 38.81 15.36 36.66
N SER A 1006 38.87 14.91 37.91
CA SER A 1006 38.73 15.81 39.07
C SER A 1006 40.06 16.51 39.37
N ILE A 1007 40.00 17.74 39.85
CA ILE A 1007 41.17 18.49 40.34
C ILE A 1007 41.34 18.16 41.84
N PRO A 1008 42.41 17.46 42.27
CA PRO A 1008 42.65 17.19 43.68
C PRO A 1008 43.13 18.44 44.41
N GLY A 1009 42.55 18.75 45.57
CA GLY A 1009 42.95 19.86 46.43
C GLY A 1009 41.97 20.05 47.58
N CYS A 1010 42.22 21.00 48.47
CA CYS A 1010 41.30 21.25 49.58
C CYS A 1010 39.98 21.87 49.09
N THR A 1011 38.87 21.15 49.26
CA THR A 1011 37.53 21.62 48.84
C THR A 1011 36.76 22.34 49.95
N ASN A 1012 37.31 22.43 51.17
CA ASN A 1012 36.66 23.09 52.30
C ASN A 1012 36.92 24.61 52.24
N PRO A 1013 35.90 25.46 52.00
CA PRO A 1013 36.05 26.92 51.92
C PRO A 1013 36.54 27.57 53.22
N ASP A 1014 36.43 26.87 54.36
CA ASP A 1014 36.89 27.35 55.67
C ASP A 1014 38.39 27.06 55.92
N ALA A 1015 39.08 26.40 54.99
CA ALA A 1015 40.51 26.12 55.09
C ALA A 1015 41.38 27.23 54.49
N ASP A 1016 42.52 27.50 55.12
CA ASP A 1016 43.49 28.51 54.67
C ASP A 1016 44.11 28.19 53.31
N ASN A 1017 44.14 26.91 52.93
CA ASN A 1017 44.57 26.45 51.62
C ASN A 1017 43.41 25.93 50.77
N TYR A 1018 42.18 26.40 51.03
CA TYR A 1018 41.05 26.17 50.14
C TYR A 1018 41.42 26.51 48.69
N ASP A 1019 41.23 25.55 47.81
CA ASP A 1019 41.37 25.75 46.38
C ASP A 1019 39.98 25.76 45.74
N PRO A 1020 39.46 26.92 45.29
CA PRO A 1020 38.16 26.99 44.65
C PRO A 1020 38.08 26.24 43.31
N ALA A 1021 39.22 25.80 42.74
CA ALA A 1021 39.26 24.94 41.56
C ALA A 1021 39.27 23.44 41.90
N ALA A 1022 39.45 23.05 43.17
CA ALA A 1022 39.46 21.64 43.57
C ALA A 1022 38.04 21.06 43.55
N THR A 1023 37.88 19.92 42.86
CA THR A 1023 36.62 19.16 42.79
C THR A 1023 36.69 17.80 43.50
N LEU A 1024 37.87 17.46 44.03
CA LEU A 1024 38.11 16.25 44.82
C LEU A 1024 38.98 16.59 46.04
N ASP A 1025 38.46 16.39 47.25
CA ASP A 1025 39.23 16.59 48.48
C ASP A 1025 40.36 15.57 48.59
N ASP A 1026 41.61 16.05 48.51
CA ASP A 1026 42.80 15.22 48.63
C ASP A 1026 43.29 15.08 50.08
N GLY A 1027 42.54 15.65 51.04
CA GLY A 1027 42.86 15.66 52.46
C GLY A 1027 43.93 16.69 52.84
N SER A 1028 44.26 17.62 51.94
CA SER A 1028 45.28 18.65 52.19
C SER A 1028 44.79 19.85 53.00
N CYS A 1029 43.51 19.93 53.39
CA CYS A 1029 42.93 21.09 54.08
C CYS A 1029 43.65 21.46 55.40
N VAL A 1030 44.11 22.70 55.49
CA VAL A 1030 44.77 23.32 56.65
C VAL A 1030 43.87 24.43 57.21
N ILE A 1031 43.57 24.38 58.50
CA ILE A 1031 42.84 25.43 59.24
C ILE A 1031 43.73 25.84 60.41
N VAL A 1032 44.27 27.05 60.38
CA VAL A 1032 45.11 27.63 61.44
C VAL A 1032 44.23 28.39 62.42
N GLY A 1033 44.31 28.03 63.71
CA GLY A 1033 43.49 28.70 64.73
C GLY A 1033 44.00 28.49 66.15
N CYS A 1034 43.41 29.21 67.10
CA CYS A 1034 43.73 29.04 68.52
C CYS A 1034 43.18 27.69 69.00
N THR A 1035 44.06 26.80 69.45
CA THR A 1035 43.69 25.44 69.89
C THR A 1035 43.52 25.33 71.41
N ASP A 1036 43.66 26.44 72.14
CA ASP A 1036 43.43 26.50 73.58
C ASP A 1036 41.92 26.67 73.90
N PRO A 1037 41.23 25.64 74.44
CA PRO A 1037 39.81 25.69 74.75
C PRO A 1037 39.42 26.67 75.86
N THR A 1038 40.40 27.37 76.45
CA THR A 1038 40.18 28.40 77.46
C THR A 1038 40.23 29.83 76.90
N ALA A 1039 40.62 30.01 75.64
CA ALA A 1039 40.58 31.29 74.93
C ALA A 1039 39.18 31.61 74.39
N LEU A 1040 38.85 32.88 74.21
CA LEU A 1040 37.55 33.29 73.68
C LEU A 1040 37.41 33.03 72.17
N ASN A 1041 38.52 32.93 71.45
CA ASN A 1041 38.59 32.60 70.02
C ASN A 1041 39.09 31.16 69.75
N TYR A 1042 38.75 30.21 70.63
CA TYR A 1042 39.09 28.79 70.43
C TYR A 1042 38.39 28.19 69.20
N GLU A 1043 39.18 27.58 68.32
CA GLU A 1043 38.75 26.93 67.07
C GLU A 1043 38.94 25.41 67.18
N ALA A 1044 37.84 24.67 67.37
CA ALA A 1044 37.89 23.22 67.63
C ALA A 1044 38.33 22.37 66.41
N ASN A 1045 38.23 22.95 65.21
CA ASN A 1045 38.57 22.28 63.94
C ASN A 1045 39.93 22.71 63.38
N ALA A 1046 40.69 23.53 64.11
CA ALA A 1046 42.02 23.93 63.69
C ALA A 1046 42.93 22.70 63.56
N THR A 1047 43.47 22.49 62.37
CA THR A 1047 44.41 21.39 62.06
C THR A 1047 45.87 21.79 62.33
N GLU A 1048 46.14 23.10 62.42
CA GLU A 1048 47.44 23.67 62.82
C GLU A 1048 47.26 24.74 63.91
N ALA A 1049 48.05 24.69 64.99
CA ALA A 1049 47.87 25.54 66.16
C ALA A 1049 48.59 26.89 66.04
N ASP A 1050 47.86 28.00 66.20
CA ASP A 1050 48.42 29.35 66.40
C ASP A 1050 47.96 29.97 67.72
N ASP A 1051 48.45 29.41 68.83
CA ASP A 1051 48.07 29.83 70.18
C ASP A 1051 48.60 31.24 70.57
N ALA A 1052 49.39 31.89 69.70
CA ALA A 1052 49.81 33.28 69.90
C ALA A 1052 48.68 34.28 69.61
N SER A 1053 47.64 33.85 68.88
CA SER A 1053 46.46 34.65 68.53
C SER A 1053 45.32 34.55 69.57
N CYS A 1054 45.46 33.72 70.61
CA CYS A 1054 44.44 33.50 71.64
C CYS A 1054 44.22 34.75 72.52
N TYR A 1055 42.98 35.23 72.65
CA TYR A 1055 42.64 36.35 73.55
C TYR A 1055 41.59 35.97 74.61
N TYR A 1056 41.72 36.58 75.79
CA TYR A 1056 41.05 36.11 77.01
C TYR A 1056 40.19 37.18 77.72
N THR A 1057 40.13 38.43 77.25
CA THR A 1057 39.26 39.51 77.80
C THR A 1057 38.88 40.58 76.76
N LEU A 1058 37.64 41.11 76.80
CA LEU A 1058 37.09 42.10 75.86
C LEU A 1058 37.22 43.57 76.35
N PRO A 1059 37.35 44.58 75.46
CA PRO A 1059 37.46 46.01 75.80
C PRO A 1059 36.14 46.63 76.32
N SER A 1060 36.24 47.58 77.26
CA SER A 1060 35.09 48.22 77.94
C SER A 1060 34.72 49.58 77.31
N VAL A 1061 34.22 49.55 76.07
CA VAL A 1061 33.69 50.73 75.36
C VAL A 1061 32.16 50.70 75.40
N ILE A 1062 31.54 51.82 75.74
CA ILE A 1062 30.08 51.97 75.79
C ILE A 1062 29.62 53.14 74.92
N ILE A 1063 28.35 53.14 74.51
CA ILE A 1063 27.69 54.34 74.02
C ILE A 1063 27.35 55.21 75.22
N ASN A 1064 27.98 56.38 75.32
CA ASN A 1064 27.79 57.29 76.45
C ASN A 1064 26.60 58.21 76.25
N GLU A 1065 26.43 58.74 75.03
CA GLU A 1065 25.34 59.67 74.69
C GLU A 1065 24.87 59.48 73.25
N ILE A 1066 23.57 59.64 73.03
CA ILE A 1066 22.95 59.70 71.71
C ILE A 1066 22.12 60.97 71.67
N HIS A 1067 22.41 61.85 70.71
CA HIS A 1067 21.64 63.05 70.48
C HIS A 1067 20.88 62.91 69.16
N TYR A 1068 19.55 62.89 69.27
CA TYR A 1068 18.60 62.68 68.18
C TYR A 1068 17.60 63.84 68.16
N ASN A 1069 17.32 64.40 66.99
CA ASN A 1069 16.45 65.57 66.84
C ASN A 1069 15.08 65.18 66.24
N PRO A 1070 13.99 65.11 67.03
CA PRO A 1070 12.69 64.69 66.50
C PRO A 1070 12.00 65.80 65.68
N CYS A 1071 11.80 65.58 64.38
CA CYS A 1071 11.27 66.57 63.46
C CYS A 1071 9.81 67.00 63.71
N GLY A 1072 9.65 68.29 64.02
CA GLY A 1072 8.40 69.04 64.01
C GLY A 1072 8.67 70.54 63.77
N ALA A 1073 9.18 70.88 62.59
CA ALA A 1073 9.19 72.22 61.94
C ALA A 1073 10.44 73.14 62.01
N GLN A 1074 11.69 72.71 61.70
CA GLN A 1074 12.83 73.65 61.46
C GLN A 1074 13.95 73.30 60.40
N GLY A 1075 13.75 72.52 59.33
CA GLY A 1075 14.71 72.39 58.19
C GLY A 1075 15.64 71.15 58.22
N ASP A 1076 16.48 70.93 57.19
CA ASP A 1076 17.28 69.70 56.97
C ASP A 1076 18.17 69.34 58.19
N ASP A 1077 18.13 68.05 58.58
CA ASP A 1077 18.26 67.53 59.96
C ASP A 1077 19.60 66.83 60.28
N PHE A 1078 20.51 66.66 59.32
CA PHE A 1078 21.73 65.84 59.55
C PHE A 1078 22.83 66.53 60.36
N ASP A 1079 22.87 67.87 60.40
CA ASP A 1079 23.97 68.62 61.04
C ASP A 1079 24.00 68.54 62.60
N TYR A 1080 22.99 67.92 63.24
CA TYR A 1080 22.81 67.95 64.70
C TYR A 1080 22.65 66.58 65.38
N GLU A 1081 22.74 65.48 64.62
CA GLU A 1081 22.62 64.11 65.15
C GLU A 1081 24.00 63.47 65.35
N PHE A 1082 24.23 62.91 66.54
CA PHE A 1082 25.49 62.22 66.83
C PHE A 1082 25.38 61.14 67.89
N VAL A 1083 26.31 60.19 67.84
CA VAL A 1083 26.53 59.16 68.85
C VAL A 1083 27.92 59.32 69.45
N GLU A 1084 28.01 59.40 70.77
CA GLU A 1084 29.27 59.46 71.50
C GLU A 1084 29.61 58.09 72.10
N LEU A 1085 30.77 57.55 71.74
CA LEU A 1085 31.35 56.36 72.35
C LEU A 1085 32.37 56.77 73.41
N MET A 1086 32.36 56.12 74.58
CA MET A 1086 33.32 56.38 75.66
C MET A 1086 34.02 55.09 76.08
N ASN A 1087 35.33 55.17 76.25
CA ASN A 1087 36.10 54.10 76.87
C ASN A 1087 36.01 54.26 78.40
N ILE A 1088 35.21 53.40 79.05
CA ILE A 1088 35.07 53.38 80.51
C ILE A 1088 36.10 52.47 81.19
N GLY A 1089 36.95 51.80 80.41
CA GLY A 1089 38.07 51.02 80.90
C GLY A 1089 39.23 51.88 81.41
N ASP A 1090 40.25 51.22 81.94
CA ASP A 1090 41.46 51.81 82.53
C ASP A 1090 42.71 51.73 81.63
N VAL A 1091 42.54 51.24 80.38
CA VAL A 1091 43.59 51.17 79.35
C VAL A 1091 43.10 51.74 78.01
N THR A 1092 44.01 52.19 77.17
CA THR A 1092 43.71 52.64 75.80
C THR A 1092 43.21 51.48 74.95
N VAL A 1093 42.09 51.69 74.25
CA VAL A 1093 41.50 50.72 73.32
C VAL A 1093 41.84 51.14 71.90
N ASP A 1094 42.31 50.19 71.09
CA ASP A 1094 42.46 50.36 69.64
C ASP A 1094 41.13 49.96 68.97
N LEU A 1095 40.56 50.88 68.20
CA LEU A 1095 39.33 50.70 67.45
C LEU A 1095 39.58 50.51 65.96
N SER A 1096 40.83 50.43 65.51
CA SER A 1096 41.16 50.19 64.11
C SER A 1096 40.44 48.95 63.57
N GLY A 1097 39.64 49.12 62.51
CA GLY A 1097 38.88 48.05 61.87
C GLY A 1097 37.60 47.64 62.61
N TYR A 1098 37.30 48.22 63.77
CA TYR A 1098 35.99 48.02 64.41
C TYR A 1098 34.91 48.68 63.57
N GLU A 1099 33.73 48.08 63.52
CA GLU A 1099 32.60 48.57 62.75
C GLU A 1099 31.49 49.04 63.69
N PHE A 1100 31.03 50.27 63.49
CA PHE A 1100 29.83 50.80 64.09
C PHE A 1100 28.74 50.80 63.05
N TYR A 1101 27.70 50.02 63.28
CA TYR A 1101 26.57 49.89 62.36
C TYR A 1101 25.25 50.04 63.11
N ASN A 1102 24.18 50.39 62.39
CA ASN A 1102 22.83 50.25 62.89
C ASN A 1102 22.00 49.33 62.00
N GLU A 1103 21.11 48.57 62.63
CA GLU A 1103 20.19 47.67 61.95
C GLU A 1103 18.75 48.13 62.23
N SER A 1104 17.92 48.11 61.19
CA SER A 1104 16.47 48.21 61.35
C SER A 1104 15.82 47.11 60.53
N ALA A 1105 15.01 46.27 61.18
CA ALA A 1105 14.29 45.15 60.57
C ALA A 1105 15.17 44.07 59.90
N GLY A 1106 16.43 43.94 60.31
CA GLY A 1106 17.32 42.85 59.92
C GLY A 1106 18.28 43.16 58.76
N ASP A 1107 18.26 44.38 58.23
CA ASP A 1107 19.22 44.85 57.23
C ASP A 1107 20.00 46.08 57.76
N ASP A 1108 21.31 46.11 57.52
CA ASP A 1108 22.19 47.23 57.88
C ASP A 1108 21.78 48.49 57.13
N GLN A 1109 21.46 49.57 57.86
CA GLN A 1109 21.05 50.83 57.25
C GLN A 1109 22.23 51.80 57.12
N LEU A 1110 23.21 51.73 58.03
CA LEU A 1110 24.45 52.51 57.97
C LEU A 1110 25.58 51.76 58.67
N SER A 1111 26.75 51.71 58.05
CA SER A 1111 27.97 51.12 58.63
C SER A 1111 29.14 52.10 58.51
N LEU A 1112 29.94 52.17 59.57
CA LEU A 1112 31.20 52.88 59.63
C LEU A 1112 32.28 51.98 60.22
N VAL A 1113 33.29 51.65 59.41
CA VAL A 1113 34.52 51.02 59.91
C VAL A 1113 35.51 52.10 60.35
N PHE A 1114 35.97 52.01 61.60
CA PHE A 1114 36.97 52.92 62.14
C PHE A 1114 38.31 52.76 61.40
N PRO A 1115 38.89 53.86 60.88
CA PRO A 1115 40.15 53.80 60.14
C PRO A 1115 41.30 53.24 60.98
N GLU A 1116 42.29 52.68 60.29
CA GLU A 1116 43.51 52.20 60.91
C GLU A 1116 44.25 53.29 61.71
N GLY A 1117 44.67 52.96 62.92
CA GLY A 1117 45.30 53.86 63.89
C GLY A 1117 44.32 54.59 64.83
N THR A 1118 43.01 54.34 64.72
CA THR A 1118 42.01 54.96 65.60
C THR A 1118 42.09 54.33 66.98
N SER A 1119 42.45 55.11 68.01
CA SER A 1119 42.50 54.64 69.39
C SER A 1119 41.81 55.61 70.33
N MET A 1120 41.28 55.08 71.44
CA MET A 1120 40.55 55.82 72.46
C MET A 1120 41.14 55.52 73.84
N ALA A 1121 41.78 56.51 74.45
CA ALA A 1121 42.39 56.32 75.78
C ALA A 1121 41.33 56.14 76.87
N ALA A 1122 41.75 55.66 78.05
CA ALA A 1122 40.88 55.50 79.20
C ALA A 1122 40.20 56.82 79.60
N GLY A 1123 38.87 56.83 79.61
CA GLY A 1123 38.05 58.00 79.90
C GLY A 1123 37.88 59.00 78.74
N GLU A 1124 38.46 58.73 77.57
CA GLU A 1124 38.20 59.52 76.35
C GLU A 1124 36.91 59.08 75.67
N PHE A 1125 36.39 59.97 74.82
CA PHE A 1125 35.24 59.72 73.99
C PHE A 1125 35.50 60.11 72.53
N ILE A 1126 34.83 59.42 71.61
CA ILE A 1126 34.79 59.71 70.18
C ILE A 1126 33.34 59.99 69.79
N VAL A 1127 33.12 61.07 69.04
CA VAL A 1127 31.79 61.46 68.55
C VAL A 1127 31.66 61.12 67.07
N LEU A 1128 30.61 60.37 66.75
CA LEU A 1128 30.22 59.97 65.39
C LEU A 1128 29.08 60.89 64.94
N VAL A 1129 29.28 61.64 63.86
CA VAL A 1129 28.29 62.54 63.26
C VAL A 1129 27.89 62.05 61.89
N VAL A 1130 26.64 62.31 61.48
CA VAL A 1130 26.16 62.02 60.12
C VAL A 1130 26.37 63.28 59.27
N SER A 1131 26.95 63.14 58.07
CA SER A 1131 27.20 64.25 57.14
C SER A 1131 26.47 64.10 55.82
#